data_AF-A0A524FY74-F1
#
_entry.id   AF-A0A524FY74-F1
#
_cell.length_a   1.000
_cell.length_b   1.000
_cell.length_c   1.000
_cell.angle_alpha   90.00
_cell.angle_beta   90.00
_cell.angle_gamma   90.00
#
_symmetry.space_group_name_H-M   'P 1'
#
loop_
_entity.id
_entity.type
_entity.pdbx_description
1 polymer ?
#
loop_
_entity_poly.entity_id
_entity_poly.type
_entity_poly.pdbx_seq_one_letter_code
_entity_poly.pdbx_strand_id
1 'polypeptide(L)'
;MVSEIIWNLPVAPRSAVQPEKWSLSTIGDAPMHDDIRVIVRHSPRSFHSELTYIPFLRGWSKRFRNKGTGKVIREQAVDDIVPERSVRDRMKVLSMTLLPWLVRLWPQEVLQDDSTENLEEMIAHLDEQYRGGNEPLKITPSVLSNTLTKPPSLLDLVMYRLPKTMDALTYQTMTAGKINSQCLYRSPCKLQSQSLKRVSKPLSIQDISNIEEGLEQEWIFGVKFESEDEDIQSWWMVIQDPAHTARMLVGCFIDRPPDKDGFLWAENKQKLLTQSSLDNILGYSQTVLIGRKAQEKLEVWMSKDDDEPVYAGVFEVKGQGRSTIGNLQAIRQTITEEPNEAPSFTIHPPESFYKRAVDSLRRYFTSISSPTPVNVHLEMIDDLCHVVLRDTEGNEVQDIPFDYTADLIALLRWPMVKGGPMFTDSGEYVTWSIFDDIDYGELDFIAPYVTYTAARKTPAELPKSVSQFLDESRSLSVSLAHDASVCPIISGTAVEHDSCWRIELPSNCPTRVRKQLDRPLTGEEVNGILAPGRLFTGRLYRFESTLPPLSEKDESIVFHEERYIRMLLRSKGLRLKRLPPGTFLHVPNQEWSISIGWDGKHFKWQAESTVSSLSFKGHDQTVELVHGLGAQEECDRLLNIITSQIPPAQIHEYSELEEQVIMGLRDRGYSKKSPVCELRIIERTEQVFRYGVFLVADSQSRPLESFAIEAGEGCTDTILEGITTGLNEGDASVYNIRNVEQFIEQLSSWVYEYIQEIEWESEEPSEYEVTLTLDDDKESIRWEVEPDGHKGGVLYDDFKILLYAGLREAIHQVREIFELDIVSQLGVVSNLEDVLTQQIPEMVRRIRQGRI
;
A
#
# COMPACT_ATOMS: atom_id res chain seq x y z
N MET A 1 -15.42 9.96 -21.03
CA MET A 1 -16.45 11.03 -21.17
C MET A 1 -17.78 10.36 -21.45
N VAL A 2 -18.86 10.67 -20.72
CA VAL A 2 -20.21 10.20 -21.10
C VAL A 2 -20.56 10.88 -22.41
N SER A 3 -20.92 10.13 -23.44
CA SER A 3 -21.29 10.67 -24.76
C SER A 3 -22.78 10.50 -25.07
N GLU A 4 -23.48 9.69 -24.27
CA GLU A 4 -24.87 9.32 -24.50
C GLU A 4 -25.61 9.11 -23.18
N ILE A 5 -26.81 9.67 -23.08
CA ILE A 5 -27.77 9.41 -22.01
C ILE A 5 -29.07 8.92 -22.63
N ILE A 6 -29.54 7.78 -22.14
CA ILE A 6 -30.81 7.20 -22.59
C ILE A 6 -31.83 7.34 -21.46
N TRP A 7 -32.84 8.19 -21.65
CA TRP A 7 -33.97 8.32 -20.73
C TRP A 7 -35.11 7.40 -21.18
N ASN A 8 -35.57 6.52 -20.30
CA ASN A 8 -36.81 5.79 -20.51
C ASN A 8 -37.90 6.50 -19.72
N LEU A 9 -38.82 7.16 -20.44
CA LEU A 9 -39.89 7.93 -19.82
C LEU A 9 -41.19 7.13 -19.92
N PRO A 10 -41.93 6.99 -18.81
CA PRO A 10 -43.27 6.43 -18.86
C PRO A 10 -44.15 7.35 -19.70
N VAL A 11 -45.10 6.75 -20.40
CA VAL A 11 -46.06 7.45 -21.28
C VAL A 11 -46.68 8.69 -20.61
N ALA A 12 -47.11 8.52 -19.35
CA ALA A 12 -47.53 9.59 -18.46
C ALA A 12 -47.64 9.04 -17.03
N PRO A 13 -47.08 9.69 -16.01
CA PRO A 13 -47.43 9.37 -14.63
C PRO A 13 -48.89 9.77 -14.34
N ARG A 14 -49.68 8.92 -13.64
CA ARG A 14 -51.12 9.10 -13.35
C ARG A 14 -51.52 10.46 -12.76
N SER A 15 -50.57 11.12 -12.12
CA SER A 15 -50.74 12.40 -11.44
C SER A 15 -50.57 13.63 -12.34
N ALA A 16 -49.94 13.48 -13.53
CA ALA A 16 -49.60 14.60 -14.40
C ALA A 16 -50.56 14.75 -15.60
N VAL A 17 -51.26 13.69 -15.99
CA VAL A 17 -52.10 13.68 -17.20
C VAL A 17 -53.46 13.06 -16.90
N GLN A 18 -54.54 13.76 -17.26
CA GLN A 18 -55.88 13.17 -17.31
C GLN A 18 -56.02 12.40 -18.64
N PRO A 19 -56.11 11.06 -18.62
CA PRO A 19 -56.09 10.23 -19.83
C PRO A 19 -57.22 10.57 -20.80
N GLU A 20 -58.37 10.95 -20.26
CA GLU A 20 -59.57 11.35 -21.00
C GLU A 20 -59.32 12.59 -21.88
N LYS A 21 -58.51 13.55 -21.41
CA LYS A 21 -58.18 14.78 -22.15
C LYS A 21 -57.21 14.54 -23.31
N TRP A 22 -56.40 13.49 -23.22
CA TRP A 22 -55.39 13.14 -24.21
C TRP A 22 -55.77 11.91 -25.04
N SER A 23 -56.97 11.36 -24.82
CA SER A 23 -57.49 10.10 -25.39
C SER A 23 -56.49 8.94 -25.35
N LEU A 24 -55.82 8.76 -24.21
CA LEU A 24 -54.93 7.62 -23.95
C LEU A 24 -55.73 6.45 -23.36
N SER A 25 -55.52 5.24 -23.88
CA SER A 25 -56.27 4.03 -23.48
C SER A 25 -55.86 3.45 -22.12
N THR A 26 -54.62 3.70 -21.67
CA THR A 26 -54.01 3.07 -20.49
C THR A 26 -52.99 3.99 -19.82
N ILE A 27 -52.95 4.00 -18.47
CA ILE A 27 -51.89 4.66 -17.67
C ILE A 27 -51.29 3.66 -16.69
N GLY A 28 -49.96 3.58 -16.65
CA GLY A 28 -49.20 2.75 -15.72
C GLY A 28 -48.45 3.55 -14.65
N ASP A 29 -48.39 2.99 -13.43
CA ASP A 29 -47.53 3.47 -12.34
C ASP A 29 -46.12 2.82 -12.36
N ALA A 30 -45.86 2.01 -13.39
CA ALA A 30 -44.63 1.27 -13.64
C ALA A 30 -44.41 1.21 -15.17
N PRO A 31 -43.18 0.93 -15.64
CA PRO A 31 -42.90 0.92 -17.07
C PRO A 31 -43.83 -0.03 -17.83
N MET A 32 -44.53 0.48 -18.85
CA MET A 32 -45.48 -0.27 -19.67
C MET A 32 -44.91 -0.54 -21.07
N HIS A 33 -45.58 -1.44 -21.79
CA HIS A 33 -45.22 -1.82 -23.18
C HIS A 33 -45.26 -0.63 -24.15
N ASP A 34 -45.97 0.44 -23.79
CA ASP A 34 -46.14 1.64 -24.60
C ASP A 34 -45.18 2.79 -24.25
N ASP A 35 -44.23 2.59 -23.31
CA ASP A 35 -43.31 3.65 -22.86
C ASP A 35 -42.42 4.21 -24.00
N ILE A 36 -42.08 5.50 -23.89
CA ILE A 36 -41.27 6.21 -24.88
C ILE A 36 -39.85 6.41 -24.37
N ARG A 37 -38.89 6.04 -25.19
CA ARG A 37 -37.47 6.27 -24.94
C ARG A 37 -37.03 7.56 -25.62
N VAL A 38 -36.43 8.45 -24.83
CA VAL A 38 -35.75 9.65 -25.32
C VAL A 38 -34.26 9.38 -25.23
N ILE A 39 -33.61 9.19 -26.37
CA ILE A 39 -32.17 9.01 -26.48
C ILE A 39 -31.56 10.40 -26.68
N VAL A 40 -30.63 10.80 -25.82
CA VAL A 40 -29.93 12.08 -25.95
C VAL A 40 -28.43 11.80 -26.09
N ARG A 41 -27.90 12.05 -27.28
CA ARG A 41 -26.47 11.97 -27.61
C ARG A 41 -25.87 13.35 -27.49
N HIS A 42 -24.77 13.49 -26.74
CA HIS A 42 -24.11 14.78 -26.58
C HIS A 42 -22.59 14.60 -26.64
N SER A 43 -21.98 15.33 -27.57
CA SER A 43 -20.54 15.46 -27.74
C SER A 43 -20.10 16.89 -27.38
N PRO A 44 -18.80 17.14 -27.19
CA PRO A 44 -18.28 18.50 -26.97
C PRO A 44 -18.59 19.50 -28.11
N ARG A 45 -19.04 19.02 -29.29
CA ARG A 45 -19.29 19.84 -30.48
C ARG A 45 -20.70 19.70 -31.08
N SER A 46 -21.51 18.77 -30.58
CA SER A 46 -22.83 18.49 -31.14
C SER A 46 -23.76 17.89 -30.09
N PHE A 47 -25.03 18.25 -30.15
CA PHE A 47 -26.11 17.69 -29.36
C PHE A 47 -27.10 17.06 -30.33
N HIS A 48 -27.60 15.86 -30.04
CA HIS A 48 -28.59 15.21 -30.89
C HIS A 48 -29.54 14.42 -30.00
N SER A 49 -30.84 14.61 -30.15
CA SER A 49 -31.84 13.82 -29.43
C SER A 49 -32.72 13.04 -30.40
N GLU A 50 -32.97 11.77 -30.08
CA GLU A 50 -33.75 10.84 -30.87
C GLU A 50 -34.89 10.30 -30.00
N LEU A 51 -36.12 10.35 -30.51
CA LEU A 51 -37.30 9.79 -29.85
C LEU A 51 -37.64 8.43 -30.47
N THR A 52 -37.55 7.37 -29.67
CA THR A 52 -37.86 6.01 -30.13
C THR A 52 -38.80 5.30 -29.17
N TYR A 53 -39.62 4.39 -29.69
CA TYR A 53 -40.48 3.56 -28.84
C TYR A 53 -39.62 2.46 -28.21
N ILE A 54 -39.95 2.04 -26.98
CA ILE A 54 -39.28 0.89 -26.40
C ILE A 54 -39.74 -0.37 -27.16
N PRO A 55 -38.84 -1.15 -27.80
CA PRO A 55 -39.24 -2.41 -28.42
C PRO A 55 -39.79 -3.37 -27.36
N PHE A 56 -40.75 -4.23 -27.74
CA PHE A 56 -41.38 -5.21 -26.84
C PHE A 56 -40.34 -6.08 -26.11
N LEU A 57 -40.00 -5.72 -24.87
CA LEU A 57 -39.16 -6.55 -24.01
C LEU A 57 -40.03 -7.40 -23.09
N ARG A 58 -40.47 -8.57 -23.57
CA ARG A 58 -41.20 -9.57 -22.76
C ARG A 58 -40.42 -9.85 -21.47
N GLY A 59 -41.06 -9.60 -20.32
CA GLY A 59 -40.51 -9.91 -19.00
C GLY A 59 -39.74 -8.78 -18.31
N TRP A 60 -39.58 -7.60 -18.92
CA TRP A 60 -38.90 -6.48 -18.25
C TRP A 60 -39.66 -5.99 -17.01
N SER A 61 -41.00 -5.95 -17.09
CA SER A 61 -41.88 -5.61 -15.95
C SER A 61 -41.75 -6.59 -14.78
N LYS A 62 -41.40 -7.87 -15.02
CA LYS A 62 -41.20 -8.87 -13.95
C LYS A 62 -40.03 -8.53 -13.02
N ARG A 63 -39.00 -7.82 -13.49
CA ARG A 63 -37.85 -7.42 -12.65
C ARG A 63 -38.16 -6.28 -11.68
N PHE A 64 -39.21 -5.49 -11.95
CA PHE A 64 -39.66 -4.39 -11.10
C PHE A 64 -40.80 -4.80 -10.14
N ARG A 65 -41.40 -5.99 -10.33
CA ARG A 65 -42.50 -6.52 -9.51
C ARG A 65 -42.09 -6.98 -8.09
N ASN A 66 -40.80 -7.00 -7.73
CA ASN A 66 -40.31 -7.71 -6.53
C ASN A 66 -39.88 -6.88 -5.31
N LYS A 67 -40.33 -5.62 -5.13
CA LYS A 67 -39.98 -4.85 -3.90
C LYS A 67 -41.12 -4.05 -3.24
N GLY A 68 -42.39 -4.39 -3.48
CA GLY A 68 -43.51 -3.73 -2.79
C GLY A 68 -44.67 -4.69 -2.52
N THR A 69 -45.22 -4.64 -1.31
CA THR A 69 -46.28 -5.48 -0.70
C THR A 69 -47.66 -5.40 -1.36
N GLY A 70 -47.76 -5.06 -2.65
CA GLY A 70 -49.03 -4.99 -3.37
C GLY A 70 -49.46 -6.36 -3.91
N LYS A 71 -50.68 -6.80 -3.57
CA LYS A 71 -51.31 -8.01 -4.14
C LYS A 71 -51.26 -7.96 -5.67
N VAL A 72 -50.65 -8.98 -6.27
CA VAL A 72 -50.58 -9.18 -7.72
C VAL A 72 -51.99 -9.48 -8.24
N ILE A 73 -52.58 -8.55 -8.99
CA ILE A 73 -53.75 -8.81 -9.82
C ILE A 73 -53.28 -9.75 -10.95
N ARG A 74 -53.95 -10.90 -11.12
CA ARG A 74 -53.63 -11.88 -12.16
C ARG A 74 -53.61 -11.21 -13.54
N GLU A 75 -52.61 -11.58 -14.33
CA GLU A 75 -52.43 -11.18 -15.73
C GLU A 75 -53.73 -11.41 -16.50
N GLN A 76 -54.50 -10.34 -16.75
CA GLN A 76 -55.33 -10.31 -17.95
C GLN A 76 -54.35 -10.29 -19.12
N ALA A 77 -54.54 -11.21 -20.07
CA ALA A 77 -53.88 -11.18 -21.35
C ALA A 77 -54.24 -9.86 -22.03
N VAL A 78 -53.37 -8.86 -21.88
CA VAL A 78 -53.43 -7.66 -22.69
C VAL A 78 -52.82 -8.09 -24.02
N ASP A 79 -53.66 -8.31 -25.02
CA ASP A 79 -53.22 -8.57 -26.38
C ASP A 79 -52.26 -7.46 -26.82
N ASP A 80 -51.19 -7.84 -27.53
CA ASP A 80 -50.09 -6.99 -28.03
C ASP A 80 -50.59 -5.96 -29.08
N ILE A 81 -51.48 -5.04 -28.70
CA ILE A 81 -52.04 -4.00 -29.57
C ILE A 81 -51.14 -2.76 -29.50
N VAL A 82 -50.32 -2.57 -30.53
CA VAL A 82 -49.53 -1.33 -30.70
C VAL A 82 -50.50 -0.15 -30.87
N PRO A 83 -50.37 0.94 -30.09
CA PRO A 83 -51.28 2.08 -30.20
C PRO A 83 -51.26 2.70 -31.61
N GLU A 84 -52.42 3.22 -32.03
CA GLU A 84 -52.55 3.93 -33.30
C GLU A 84 -51.58 5.11 -33.38
N ARG A 85 -51.12 5.45 -34.60
CA ARG A 85 -50.12 6.51 -34.82
C ARG A 85 -50.45 7.82 -34.12
N SER A 86 -51.72 8.26 -34.16
CA SER A 86 -52.20 9.47 -33.49
C SER A 86 -52.08 9.43 -31.96
N VAL A 87 -52.23 8.25 -31.35
CA VAL A 87 -52.02 8.03 -29.92
C VAL A 87 -50.52 8.10 -29.63
N ARG A 88 -49.70 7.44 -30.44
CA ARG A 88 -48.24 7.44 -30.27
C ARG A 88 -47.60 8.82 -30.43
N ASP A 89 -48.08 9.61 -31.37
CA ASP A 89 -47.61 10.98 -31.59
C ASP A 89 -47.94 11.87 -30.37
N ARG A 90 -49.13 11.74 -29.77
CA ARG A 90 -49.50 12.41 -28.50
C ARG A 90 -48.61 12.01 -27.32
N MET A 91 -48.26 10.73 -27.24
CA MET A 91 -47.38 10.22 -26.18
C MET A 91 -45.96 10.82 -26.30
N LYS A 92 -45.45 11.04 -27.52
CA LYS A 92 -44.16 11.72 -27.73
C LYS A 92 -44.18 13.17 -27.24
N VAL A 93 -45.29 13.88 -27.42
CA VAL A 93 -45.45 15.24 -26.89
C VAL A 93 -45.33 15.22 -25.37
N LEU A 94 -46.06 14.32 -24.71
CA LEU A 94 -46.06 14.19 -23.25
C LEU A 94 -44.68 13.85 -22.70
N SER A 95 -43.94 12.93 -23.32
CA SER A 95 -42.61 12.57 -22.85
C SER A 95 -41.61 13.74 -22.94
N MET A 96 -41.73 14.59 -23.96
CA MET A 96 -40.90 15.79 -24.11
C MET A 96 -41.22 16.87 -23.07
N THR A 97 -42.48 16.99 -22.64
CA THR A 97 -42.84 17.89 -21.52
C THR A 97 -42.21 17.48 -20.19
N LEU A 98 -41.82 16.20 -20.03
CA LEU A 98 -41.09 15.69 -18.87
C LEU A 98 -39.60 16.02 -18.91
N LEU A 99 -39.06 16.48 -20.04
CA LEU A 99 -37.68 16.95 -20.21
C LEU A 99 -37.62 18.44 -20.61
N PRO A 100 -38.19 19.36 -19.82
CA PRO A 100 -38.35 20.75 -20.22
C PRO A 100 -37.03 21.52 -20.35
N TRP A 101 -35.91 20.97 -19.86
CA TRP A 101 -34.58 21.54 -20.05
C TRP A 101 -34.05 21.34 -21.49
N LEU A 102 -34.51 20.30 -22.21
CA LEU A 102 -34.03 19.99 -23.56
C LEU A 102 -34.35 21.13 -24.54
N VAL A 103 -35.59 21.58 -24.52
CA VAL A 103 -36.09 22.72 -25.31
C VAL A 103 -35.50 24.05 -24.84
N ARG A 104 -35.22 24.18 -23.54
CA ARG A 104 -34.62 25.42 -22.97
C ARG A 104 -33.17 25.60 -23.37
N LEU A 105 -32.42 24.52 -23.52
CA LEU A 105 -30.99 24.56 -23.80
C LEU A 105 -30.68 24.51 -25.31
N TRP A 106 -31.54 23.86 -26.11
CA TRP A 106 -31.36 23.73 -27.56
C TRP A 106 -32.68 23.92 -28.34
N PRO A 107 -33.32 25.10 -28.27
CA PRO A 107 -34.60 25.33 -28.95
C PRO A 107 -34.52 25.22 -30.47
N GLN A 108 -33.32 25.43 -31.04
CA GLN A 108 -33.07 25.47 -32.48
C GLN A 108 -32.62 24.12 -33.08
N GLU A 109 -32.55 23.05 -32.28
CA GLU A 109 -32.11 21.73 -32.75
C GLU A 109 -33.17 21.08 -33.65
N VAL A 110 -32.74 20.40 -34.71
CA VAL A 110 -33.63 19.67 -35.63
C VAL A 110 -33.47 18.17 -35.35
N LEU A 111 -34.57 17.49 -35.00
CA LEU A 111 -34.54 16.08 -34.54
C LEU A 111 -34.42 15.03 -35.65
N GLN A 112 -34.73 15.41 -36.89
CA GLN A 112 -34.64 14.53 -38.05
C GLN A 112 -33.93 15.29 -39.16
N ASP A 113 -32.94 14.66 -39.80
CA ASP A 113 -32.11 15.28 -40.84
C ASP A 113 -32.94 15.85 -42.01
N ASP A 114 -34.17 15.36 -42.20
CA ASP A 114 -35.13 15.78 -43.24
C ASP A 114 -36.19 16.80 -42.76
N SER A 115 -36.20 17.19 -41.48
CA SER A 115 -37.18 18.14 -40.93
C SER A 115 -36.70 19.58 -41.09
N THR A 116 -37.62 20.49 -41.42
CA THR A 116 -37.35 21.94 -41.41
C THR A 116 -37.77 22.64 -40.12
N GLU A 117 -38.57 21.96 -39.29
CA GLU A 117 -39.03 22.45 -38.00
C GLU A 117 -37.96 22.20 -36.91
N ASN A 118 -37.63 23.25 -36.16
CA ASN A 118 -36.78 23.12 -34.97
C ASN A 118 -37.57 22.59 -33.77
N LEU A 119 -36.86 22.20 -32.72
CA LEU A 119 -37.43 21.58 -31.52
C LEU A 119 -38.50 22.45 -30.85
N GLU A 120 -38.32 23.77 -30.83
CA GLU A 120 -39.29 24.71 -30.27
C GLU A 120 -40.57 24.79 -31.13
N GLU A 121 -40.42 24.93 -32.45
CA GLU A 121 -41.51 24.92 -33.42
C GLU A 121 -42.29 23.61 -33.40
N MET A 122 -41.59 22.49 -33.37
CA MET A 122 -42.19 21.16 -33.30
C MET A 122 -43.01 21.00 -32.02
N ILE A 123 -42.49 21.46 -30.87
CA ILE A 123 -43.23 21.38 -29.60
C ILE A 123 -44.42 22.34 -29.57
N ALA A 124 -44.29 23.55 -30.13
CA ALA A 124 -45.40 24.49 -30.25
C ALA A 124 -46.49 23.94 -31.17
N HIS A 125 -46.13 23.39 -32.32
CA HIS A 125 -47.04 22.74 -33.27
C HIS A 125 -47.76 21.55 -32.63
N LEU A 126 -47.02 20.69 -31.94
CA LEU A 126 -47.57 19.53 -31.24
C LEU A 126 -48.46 19.91 -30.04
N ASP A 127 -48.14 20.98 -29.29
CA ASP A 127 -48.98 21.50 -28.20
C ASP A 127 -50.29 22.10 -28.76
N GLU A 128 -50.21 22.87 -29.84
CA GLU A 128 -51.36 23.45 -30.54
C GLU A 128 -52.27 22.37 -31.13
N GLN A 129 -51.69 21.37 -31.80
CA GLN A 129 -52.42 20.29 -32.47
C GLN A 129 -53.18 19.37 -31.49
N TYR A 130 -52.63 19.11 -30.30
CA TYR A 130 -53.13 18.06 -29.42
C TYR A 130 -53.73 18.54 -28.10
N ARG A 131 -53.40 19.75 -27.60
CA ARG A 131 -53.89 20.24 -26.29
C ARG A 131 -55.12 21.15 -26.40
N GLY A 132 -55.33 21.79 -27.55
CA GLY A 132 -56.60 22.44 -27.94
C GLY A 132 -57.19 23.46 -26.95
N GLY A 133 -56.39 24.08 -26.06
CA GLY A 133 -56.86 24.90 -24.95
C GLY A 133 -56.10 26.22 -24.75
N ASN A 134 -56.81 27.25 -24.26
CA ASN A 134 -56.47 28.69 -24.24
C ASN A 134 -55.20 29.14 -23.46
N GLU A 135 -54.37 28.24 -22.94
CA GLU A 135 -53.07 28.60 -22.37
C GLU A 135 -51.97 27.74 -23.01
N PRO A 136 -51.26 28.27 -24.04
CA PRO A 136 -50.13 27.57 -24.62
C PRO A 136 -49.10 27.28 -23.54
N LEU A 137 -48.39 26.16 -23.66
CA LEU A 137 -47.30 25.81 -22.75
C LEU A 137 -46.22 26.90 -22.83
N LYS A 138 -46.26 27.88 -21.92
CA LYS A 138 -45.29 28.98 -21.87
C LYS A 138 -43.94 28.44 -21.44
N ILE A 139 -43.14 28.03 -22.43
CA ILE A 139 -41.72 27.79 -22.26
C ILE A 139 -41.07 29.18 -22.16
N THR A 140 -41.02 29.76 -20.96
CA THR A 140 -40.22 30.98 -20.75
C THR A 140 -38.75 30.62 -20.99
N PRO A 141 -38.10 31.18 -22.03
CA PRO A 141 -36.67 31.01 -22.21
C PRO A 141 -36.02 31.66 -20.99
N SER A 142 -35.37 30.88 -20.14
CA SER A 142 -34.51 31.48 -19.12
C SER A 142 -33.34 32.07 -19.88
N VAL A 143 -33.40 33.38 -20.08
CA VAL A 143 -32.36 34.25 -20.62
C VAL A 143 -30.97 33.69 -20.31
N LEU A 144 -30.39 32.95 -21.26
CA LEU A 144 -28.96 32.72 -21.35
C LEU A 144 -28.37 33.89 -22.13
N SER A 145 -28.53 35.11 -21.61
CA SER A 145 -27.90 36.31 -22.17
C SER A 145 -26.39 36.36 -21.93
N ASN A 146 -25.81 35.32 -21.34
CA ASN A 146 -24.38 35.17 -21.30
C ASN A 146 -24.05 33.97 -22.18
N THR A 147 -23.37 34.23 -23.29
CA THR A 147 -22.61 33.24 -24.06
C THR A 147 -22.02 32.20 -23.11
N LEU A 148 -22.64 31.02 -23.04
CA LEU A 148 -22.08 29.89 -22.32
C LEU A 148 -20.87 29.47 -23.14
N THR A 149 -19.70 30.01 -22.78
CA THR A 149 -18.41 29.66 -23.38
C THR A 149 -18.05 28.18 -23.20
N LYS A 150 -18.84 27.43 -22.43
CA LYS A 150 -18.84 25.96 -22.36
C LYS A 150 -20.29 25.45 -22.15
N PRO A 151 -20.83 24.57 -23.00
CA PRO A 151 -22.10 23.90 -22.71
C PRO A 151 -21.99 23.12 -21.39
N PRO A 152 -23.05 23.05 -20.56
CA PRO A 152 -23.05 22.28 -19.32
C PRO A 152 -22.71 20.80 -19.60
N SER A 153 -21.94 20.16 -18.72
CA SER A 153 -21.57 18.76 -18.93
C SER A 153 -22.80 17.86 -18.85
N LEU A 154 -22.74 16.66 -19.46
CA LEU A 154 -23.83 15.68 -19.38
C LEU A 154 -24.22 15.33 -17.94
N LEU A 155 -23.28 15.39 -16.99
CA LEU A 155 -23.56 15.22 -15.56
C LEU A 155 -24.29 16.43 -14.95
N ASP A 156 -23.98 17.65 -15.40
CA ASP A 156 -24.69 18.86 -15.00
C ASP A 156 -26.15 18.81 -15.52
N LEU A 157 -26.36 18.28 -16.72
CA LEU A 157 -27.70 18.05 -17.30
C LEU A 157 -28.53 17.01 -16.52
N VAL A 158 -27.90 15.97 -15.97
CA VAL A 158 -28.55 15.03 -15.05
C VAL A 158 -28.88 15.68 -13.70
N MET A 159 -28.07 16.66 -13.28
CA MET A 159 -28.22 17.41 -12.03
C MET A 159 -29.20 18.59 -12.12
N TYR A 160 -29.57 19.04 -13.33
CA TYR A 160 -30.66 19.99 -13.53
C TYR A 160 -31.96 19.35 -13.05
N ARG A 161 -32.30 19.65 -11.80
CA ARG A 161 -33.58 19.27 -11.19
C ARG A 161 -34.68 19.61 -12.17
N LEU A 162 -35.58 18.65 -12.41
CA LEU A 162 -36.85 18.92 -13.07
C LEU A 162 -37.45 20.19 -12.44
N PRO A 163 -38.03 21.11 -13.22
CA PRO A 163 -38.57 22.35 -12.66
C PRO A 163 -39.53 22.03 -11.51
N LYS A 164 -39.74 22.96 -10.56
CA LYS A 164 -40.75 22.78 -9.50
C LYS A 164 -42.19 22.84 -10.03
N THR A 165 -42.46 22.22 -11.16
CA THR A 165 -43.82 21.96 -11.65
C THR A 165 -44.33 20.67 -11.01
N MET A 166 -45.64 20.57 -10.83
CA MET A 166 -46.26 19.38 -10.22
C MET A 166 -45.92 18.10 -10.99
N ASP A 167 -45.80 18.18 -12.31
CA ASP A 167 -45.51 17.06 -13.20
C ASP A 167 -44.12 16.47 -12.93
N ALA A 168 -43.13 17.37 -12.82
CA ALA A 168 -41.74 17.08 -12.52
C ALA A 168 -41.52 16.49 -11.12
N LEU A 169 -42.17 17.06 -10.10
CA LEU A 169 -42.10 16.58 -8.73
C LEU A 169 -42.72 15.19 -8.59
N THR A 170 -43.79 14.92 -9.32
CA THR A 170 -44.43 13.61 -9.24
C THR A 170 -43.65 12.53 -9.99
N TYR A 171 -43.06 12.88 -11.13
CA TYR A 171 -42.08 12.02 -11.79
C TYR A 171 -40.92 11.69 -10.84
N GLN A 172 -40.31 12.69 -10.21
CA GLN A 172 -39.20 12.48 -9.25
C GLN A 172 -39.58 11.55 -8.08
N THR A 173 -40.82 11.63 -7.61
CA THR A 173 -41.34 10.79 -6.51
C THR A 173 -41.59 9.35 -6.96
N MET A 174 -42.04 9.15 -8.21
CA MET A 174 -42.22 7.81 -8.79
C MET A 174 -40.90 7.14 -9.19
N THR A 175 -39.90 7.94 -9.56
CA THR A 175 -38.59 7.45 -10.02
C THR A 175 -37.58 7.23 -8.90
N ALA A 176 -37.77 7.89 -7.74
CA ALA A 176 -36.94 7.74 -6.55
C ALA A 176 -36.81 6.25 -6.13
N GLY A 177 -35.61 5.70 -6.33
CA GLY A 177 -35.28 4.31 -5.99
C GLY A 177 -35.89 3.24 -6.92
N LYS A 178 -36.59 3.62 -7.99
CA LYS A 178 -37.30 2.68 -8.89
C LYS A 178 -36.91 2.78 -10.37
N ILE A 179 -36.41 3.92 -10.85
CA ILE A 179 -35.97 4.05 -12.24
C ILE A 179 -34.45 3.92 -12.36
N ASN A 180 -34.03 2.72 -12.79
CA ASN A 180 -32.75 2.47 -13.43
C ASN A 180 -32.83 2.85 -14.93
N SER A 181 -33.10 4.11 -15.25
CA SER A 181 -32.93 4.63 -16.63
C SER A 181 -31.88 5.73 -16.71
N GLN A 182 -30.96 5.79 -15.75
CA GLN A 182 -29.70 6.53 -15.91
C GLN A 182 -28.57 5.53 -16.20
N CYS A 183 -28.73 4.71 -17.24
CA CYS A 183 -27.57 4.04 -17.80
C CYS A 183 -26.79 5.10 -18.59
N LEU A 184 -25.76 5.66 -17.95
CA LEU A 184 -24.75 6.47 -18.63
C LEU A 184 -23.95 5.52 -19.50
N TYR A 185 -24.19 5.51 -20.81
CA TYR A 185 -23.37 4.72 -21.72
C TYR A 185 -22.05 5.48 -21.93
N ARG A 186 -20.95 4.88 -21.46
CA ARG A 186 -19.60 5.33 -21.82
C ARG A 186 -19.29 4.76 -23.20
N SER A 187 -19.02 5.63 -24.19
CA SER A 187 -18.44 5.17 -25.45
C SER A 187 -17.11 4.45 -25.15
N PRO A 188 -16.87 3.26 -25.72
CA PRO A 188 -15.53 2.71 -25.76
C PRO A 188 -14.70 3.56 -26.74
N CYS A 189 -13.70 4.24 -26.18
CA CYS A 189 -12.51 4.83 -26.84
C CYS A 189 -12.67 6.15 -27.64
N LYS A 190 -12.14 7.22 -27.05
CA LYS A 190 -11.14 8.06 -27.72
C LYS A 190 -9.95 8.26 -26.78
N LEU A 191 -9.03 7.30 -26.77
CA LEU A 191 -7.63 7.60 -26.47
C LEU A 191 -7.15 8.50 -27.62
N GLN A 192 -6.78 9.73 -27.29
CA GLN A 192 -5.98 10.54 -28.20
C GLN A 192 -4.65 9.83 -28.37
N SER A 193 -4.37 9.34 -29.58
CA SER A 193 -3.00 9.02 -29.95
C SER A 193 -2.21 10.33 -29.98
N GLN A 194 -1.14 10.41 -29.19
CA GLN A 194 -0.11 11.42 -29.42
C GLN A 194 0.42 11.28 -30.85
N SER A 195 0.77 12.42 -31.45
CA SER A 195 1.23 12.49 -32.84
C SER A 195 2.53 11.69 -33.02
N LEU A 196 2.55 10.81 -34.02
CA LEU A 196 3.76 10.21 -34.57
C LEU A 196 4.73 11.31 -35.03
N LYS A 197 5.64 11.72 -34.14
CA LYS A 197 6.89 12.38 -34.54
C LYS A 197 8.04 11.40 -34.29
N ARG A 198 8.69 11.05 -35.40
CA ARG A 198 9.95 10.30 -35.54
C ARG A 198 9.86 8.77 -35.42
N VAL A 199 9.45 8.15 -36.53
CA VAL A 199 10.26 7.07 -37.11
C VAL A 199 10.45 7.38 -38.60
N SER A 200 11.66 7.77 -38.94
CA SER A 200 12.11 8.06 -40.30
C SER A 200 12.40 6.76 -41.05
N LYS A 201 11.49 6.37 -41.95
CA LYS A 201 11.73 5.86 -43.33
C LYS A 201 10.48 5.10 -43.81
N PRO A 202 9.76 5.59 -44.85
CA PRO A 202 8.74 4.79 -45.51
C PRO A 202 9.42 3.78 -46.44
N LEU A 203 9.17 2.49 -46.24
CA LEU A 203 9.34 1.51 -47.31
C LEU A 203 8.25 1.79 -48.35
N SER A 204 8.66 1.82 -49.62
CA SER A 204 7.83 2.25 -50.75
C SER A 204 6.64 1.31 -50.97
N ILE A 205 5.44 1.84 -50.74
CA ILE A 205 4.18 1.28 -51.22
C ILE A 205 4.08 1.60 -52.72
N GLN A 206 4.72 0.79 -53.55
CA GLN A 206 4.50 0.82 -55.01
C GLN A 206 4.21 -0.55 -55.65
N ASP A 207 4.25 -1.64 -54.88
CA ASP A 207 3.97 -2.99 -55.43
C ASP A 207 2.57 -3.55 -55.07
N ILE A 208 1.68 -2.78 -54.43
CA ILE A 208 0.34 -3.28 -54.01
C ILE A 208 -0.79 -2.77 -54.91
N SER A 209 -0.55 -1.82 -55.81
CA SER A 209 -1.61 -1.15 -56.58
C SER A 209 -2.00 -1.80 -57.92
N ASN A 210 -1.68 -3.08 -58.16
CA ASN A 210 -2.04 -3.79 -59.40
C ASN A 210 -2.85 -5.09 -59.18
N ILE A 211 -3.57 -5.23 -58.06
CA ILE A 211 -4.54 -6.33 -57.85
C ILE A 211 -5.87 -5.74 -57.35
N GLU A 212 -6.49 -4.91 -58.18
CA GLU A 212 -7.89 -4.50 -57.99
C GLU A 212 -8.65 -4.79 -59.30
N GLU A 213 -8.84 -6.06 -59.61
CA GLU A 213 -9.84 -6.51 -60.59
C GLU A 213 -10.16 -7.99 -60.29
N GLY A 214 -11.12 -8.19 -59.37
CA GLY A 214 -11.59 -9.50 -58.91
C GLY A 214 -11.55 -9.63 -57.39
N LEU A 215 -12.39 -8.88 -56.67
CA LEU A 215 -12.60 -9.11 -55.23
C LEU A 215 -13.32 -10.45 -55.06
N GLU A 216 -12.54 -11.53 -54.97
CA GLU A 216 -12.98 -12.78 -54.35
C GLU A 216 -13.56 -12.42 -52.97
N GLN A 217 -14.81 -12.80 -52.72
CA GLN A 217 -15.44 -12.61 -51.41
C GLN A 217 -14.53 -13.24 -50.34
N GLU A 218 -13.96 -12.43 -49.45
CA GLU A 218 -13.02 -12.90 -48.43
C GLU A 218 -13.81 -13.71 -47.38
N TRP A 219 -13.79 -15.04 -47.54
CA TRP A 219 -14.37 -15.98 -46.58
C TRP A 219 -13.55 -15.99 -45.29
N ILE A 220 -14.25 -16.04 -44.17
CA ILE A 220 -13.68 -16.03 -42.82
C ILE A 220 -13.93 -17.41 -42.21
N PHE A 221 -12.91 -18.03 -41.66
CA PHE A 221 -13.02 -19.36 -41.10
C PHE A 221 -12.93 -19.35 -39.58
N GLY A 222 -13.61 -20.33 -38.96
CA GLY A 222 -13.52 -20.63 -37.54
C GLY A 222 -13.63 -22.13 -37.28
N VAL A 223 -13.24 -22.55 -36.08
CA VAL A 223 -13.44 -23.91 -35.57
C VAL A 223 -13.99 -23.82 -34.16
N LYS A 224 -15.09 -24.53 -33.91
CA LYS A 224 -15.64 -24.78 -32.58
C LYS A 224 -15.20 -26.18 -32.14
N PHE A 225 -14.66 -26.30 -30.93
CA PHE A 225 -14.29 -27.56 -30.28
C PHE A 225 -15.27 -27.83 -29.14
N GLU A 226 -16.05 -28.91 -29.23
CA GLU A 226 -17.12 -29.23 -28.30
C GLU A 226 -16.96 -30.65 -27.74
N SER A 227 -16.99 -30.77 -26.41
CA SER A 227 -16.92 -32.06 -25.73
C SER A 227 -18.21 -32.84 -25.96
N GLU A 228 -18.10 -34.14 -26.23
CA GLU A 228 -19.26 -35.05 -26.29
C GLU A 228 -19.72 -35.50 -24.88
N ASP A 229 -18.88 -35.27 -23.87
CA ASP A 229 -19.16 -35.63 -22.48
C ASP A 229 -20.10 -34.59 -21.84
N GLU A 230 -21.33 -35.00 -21.50
CA GLU A 230 -22.40 -34.12 -20.95
C GLU A 230 -22.01 -33.43 -19.63
N ASP A 231 -21.01 -33.98 -18.92
CA ASP A 231 -20.51 -33.44 -17.65
C ASP A 231 -19.59 -32.21 -17.82
N ILE A 232 -18.99 -32.01 -19.01
CA ILE A 232 -18.06 -30.90 -19.29
C ILE A 232 -18.75 -29.88 -20.20
N GLN A 233 -19.45 -28.92 -19.59
CA GLN A 233 -20.22 -27.88 -20.29
C GLN A 233 -19.38 -26.77 -20.96
N SER A 234 -18.06 -26.93 -21.11
CA SER A 234 -17.21 -25.91 -21.74
C SER A 234 -16.80 -26.28 -23.16
N TRP A 235 -16.93 -25.34 -24.08
CA TRP A 235 -16.51 -25.47 -25.47
C TRP A 235 -15.61 -24.31 -25.88
N TRP A 236 -14.77 -24.53 -26.89
CA TRP A 236 -13.78 -23.56 -27.35
C TRP A 236 -14.09 -23.11 -28.76
N MET A 237 -13.77 -21.87 -29.09
CA MET A 237 -13.92 -21.34 -30.44
C MET A 237 -12.66 -20.58 -30.83
N VAL A 238 -12.16 -20.89 -32.02
CA VAL A 238 -11.07 -20.17 -32.68
C VAL A 238 -11.59 -19.63 -33.99
N ILE A 239 -11.62 -18.32 -34.18
CA ILE A 239 -12.18 -17.69 -35.38
C ILE A 239 -11.25 -16.59 -35.91
N GLN A 240 -11.15 -16.46 -37.24
CA GLN A 240 -10.48 -15.30 -37.82
C GLN A 240 -11.22 -14.01 -37.47
N ASP A 241 -10.47 -12.97 -37.13
CA ASP A 241 -11.07 -11.70 -36.75
C ASP A 241 -11.72 -11.01 -37.97
N PRO A 242 -13.03 -10.69 -37.95
CA PRO A 242 -13.71 -10.04 -39.06
C PRO A 242 -13.16 -8.65 -39.43
N ALA A 243 -12.48 -7.98 -38.50
CA ALA A 243 -11.82 -6.72 -38.75
C ALA A 243 -10.38 -6.90 -39.27
N HIS A 244 -9.72 -8.02 -38.95
CA HIS A 244 -8.32 -8.30 -39.32
C HIS A 244 -8.10 -9.80 -39.54
N THR A 245 -8.29 -10.33 -40.75
CA THR A 245 -8.26 -11.78 -41.05
C THR A 245 -6.91 -12.48 -40.76
N ALA A 246 -5.83 -11.71 -40.60
CA ALA A 246 -4.52 -12.16 -40.12
C ALA A 246 -4.48 -12.49 -38.60
N ARG A 247 -5.43 -11.97 -37.82
CA ARG A 247 -5.56 -12.23 -36.38
C ARG A 247 -6.53 -13.39 -36.13
N MET A 248 -6.17 -14.28 -35.22
CA MET A 248 -7.04 -15.36 -34.73
C MET A 248 -7.58 -14.98 -33.37
N LEU A 249 -8.90 -15.08 -33.15
CA LEU A 249 -9.54 -14.86 -31.85
C LEU A 249 -9.83 -16.20 -31.20
N VAL A 250 -9.42 -16.37 -29.95
CA VAL A 250 -9.64 -17.60 -29.17
C VAL A 250 -10.51 -17.29 -27.97
N GLY A 251 -11.55 -18.10 -27.72
CA GLY A 251 -12.42 -17.96 -26.56
C GLY A 251 -12.92 -19.30 -26.05
N CYS A 252 -13.09 -19.40 -24.73
CA CYS A 252 -13.73 -20.53 -24.07
C CYS A 252 -15.11 -20.08 -23.60
N PHE A 253 -16.12 -20.89 -23.84
CA PHE A 253 -17.50 -20.61 -23.47
C PHE A 253 -18.04 -21.78 -22.67
N ILE A 254 -19.11 -21.51 -21.96
CA ILE A 254 -19.89 -22.53 -21.29
C ILE A 254 -21.35 -22.33 -21.63
N ASP A 255 -22.12 -23.40 -21.56
CA ASP A 255 -23.55 -23.36 -21.85
C ASP A 255 -24.32 -22.61 -20.76
N ARG A 256 -24.31 -21.28 -20.89
CA ARG A 256 -25.15 -20.36 -20.14
C ARG A 256 -26.09 -19.66 -21.11
N PRO A 257 -27.33 -19.34 -20.67
CA PRO A 257 -28.22 -18.54 -21.48
C PRO A 257 -27.53 -17.21 -21.81
N PRO A 258 -27.63 -16.73 -23.06
CA PRO A 258 -27.04 -15.46 -23.45
C PRO A 258 -27.58 -14.33 -22.58
N ASP A 259 -26.79 -13.26 -22.47
CA ASP A 259 -27.21 -12.09 -21.71
C ASP A 259 -28.43 -11.40 -22.36
N LYS A 260 -28.90 -10.31 -21.76
CA LYS A 260 -30.07 -9.59 -22.26
C LYS A 260 -29.88 -9.03 -23.67
N ASP A 261 -28.65 -8.77 -24.06
CA ASP A 261 -28.30 -8.21 -25.36
C ASP A 261 -28.04 -9.33 -26.38
N GLY A 262 -28.18 -10.60 -25.99
CA GLY A 262 -28.00 -11.79 -26.81
C GLY A 262 -26.55 -12.27 -26.89
N PHE A 263 -25.62 -11.68 -26.14
CA PHE A 263 -24.22 -12.07 -26.13
C PHE A 263 -23.98 -13.26 -25.19
N LEU A 264 -23.29 -14.27 -25.72
CA LEU A 264 -22.57 -15.27 -24.96
C LEU A 264 -21.17 -14.73 -24.69
N TRP A 265 -20.84 -14.53 -23.41
CA TRP A 265 -19.53 -14.05 -22.99
C TRP A 265 -18.59 -15.22 -22.72
N ALA A 266 -17.36 -15.11 -23.22
CA ALA A 266 -16.32 -16.07 -22.97
C ALA A 266 -15.93 -16.07 -21.47
N GLU A 267 -15.63 -17.25 -20.95
CA GLU A 267 -15.10 -17.43 -19.61
C GLU A 267 -13.64 -16.97 -19.55
N ASN A 268 -13.34 -16.29 -18.45
CA ASN A 268 -12.04 -15.67 -18.18
C ASN A 268 -11.46 -16.13 -16.84
N LYS A 269 -12.14 -17.05 -16.15
CA LYS A 269 -11.63 -17.67 -14.91
C LYS A 269 -10.60 -18.72 -15.25
N GLN A 270 -9.36 -18.52 -14.80
CA GLN A 270 -8.24 -19.44 -15.04
C GLN A 270 -8.60 -20.89 -14.70
N LYS A 271 -9.26 -21.13 -13.56
CA LYS A 271 -9.69 -22.48 -13.15
C LYS A 271 -10.56 -23.20 -14.19
N LEU A 272 -11.44 -22.48 -14.89
CA LEU A 272 -12.29 -23.06 -15.94
C LEU A 272 -11.50 -23.22 -17.25
N LEU A 273 -10.66 -22.23 -17.57
CA LEU A 273 -9.82 -22.28 -18.77
C LEU A 273 -8.80 -23.42 -18.74
N THR A 274 -8.33 -23.82 -17.56
CA THR A 274 -7.34 -24.90 -17.37
C THR A 274 -7.97 -26.23 -16.95
N GLN A 275 -9.30 -26.38 -16.99
CA GLN A 275 -9.97 -27.65 -16.64
C GLN A 275 -9.65 -28.77 -17.65
N SER A 276 -9.58 -28.43 -18.93
CA SER A 276 -9.24 -29.34 -20.01
C SER A 276 -7.79 -29.12 -20.45
N SER A 277 -7.03 -30.19 -20.68
CA SER A 277 -5.71 -30.07 -21.32
C SER A 277 -5.87 -29.68 -22.79
N LEU A 278 -4.83 -29.08 -23.38
CA LEU A 278 -4.82 -28.78 -24.81
C LEU A 278 -5.09 -30.04 -25.66
N ASP A 279 -4.49 -31.17 -25.29
CA ASP A 279 -4.67 -32.44 -26.00
C ASP A 279 -6.12 -32.92 -25.93
N ASN A 280 -6.80 -32.72 -24.80
CA ASN A 280 -8.23 -33.01 -24.68
C ASN A 280 -9.05 -32.11 -25.62
N ILE A 281 -8.77 -30.80 -25.64
CA ILE A 281 -9.51 -29.84 -26.49
C ILE A 281 -9.34 -30.18 -27.98
N LEU A 282 -8.11 -30.54 -28.39
CA LEU A 282 -7.84 -30.94 -29.77
C LEU A 282 -8.49 -32.28 -30.15
N GLY A 283 -8.82 -33.12 -29.16
CA GLY A 283 -9.56 -34.37 -29.34
C GLY A 283 -11.08 -34.23 -29.32
N TYR A 284 -11.63 -33.03 -29.05
CA TYR A 284 -13.07 -32.76 -29.07
C TYR A 284 -13.64 -32.78 -30.50
N SER A 285 -14.96 -32.95 -30.60
CA SER A 285 -15.68 -32.85 -31.87
C SER A 285 -15.50 -31.44 -32.44
N GLN A 286 -15.12 -31.36 -33.71
CA GLN A 286 -14.81 -30.12 -34.39
C GLN A 286 -15.98 -29.72 -35.29
N THR A 287 -16.48 -28.50 -35.11
CA THR A 287 -17.43 -27.88 -36.04
C THR A 287 -16.75 -26.74 -36.76
N VAL A 288 -16.65 -26.85 -38.08
CA VAL A 288 -16.10 -25.81 -38.93
C VAL A 288 -17.13 -24.69 -39.09
N LEU A 289 -16.68 -23.45 -38.89
CA LEU A 289 -17.44 -22.24 -39.12
C LEU A 289 -16.95 -21.61 -40.41
N ILE A 290 -17.84 -21.44 -41.37
CA ILE A 290 -17.58 -20.71 -42.61
C ILE A 290 -18.37 -19.42 -42.51
N GLY A 291 -17.70 -18.29 -42.64
CA GLY A 291 -18.24 -16.97 -42.40
C GLY A 291 -18.11 -16.09 -43.64
N ARG A 292 -19.16 -15.35 -43.97
CA ARG A 292 -19.11 -14.28 -44.98
C ARG A 292 -19.36 -12.95 -44.31
N LYS A 293 -18.46 -11.99 -44.52
CA LYS A 293 -18.57 -10.66 -43.94
C LYS A 293 -19.72 -9.90 -44.61
N ALA A 294 -20.74 -9.55 -43.83
CA ALA A 294 -21.86 -8.70 -44.23
C ALA A 294 -21.88 -7.46 -43.33
N GLN A 295 -21.33 -6.33 -43.84
CA GLN A 295 -21.13 -5.10 -43.07
C GLN A 295 -20.25 -5.34 -41.82
N GLU A 296 -20.76 -5.05 -40.61
CA GLU A 296 -20.09 -5.30 -39.32
C GLU A 296 -20.41 -6.68 -38.72
N LYS A 297 -21.17 -7.53 -39.43
CA LYS A 297 -21.62 -8.84 -38.96
C LYS A 297 -21.09 -9.96 -39.85
N LEU A 298 -21.16 -11.18 -39.34
CA LEU A 298 -20.68 -12.38 -40.03
C LEU A 298 -21.85 -13.31 -40.29
N GLU A 299 -22.22 -13.54 -41.55
CA GLU A 299 -23.16 -14.63 -41.90
C GLU A 299 -22.38 -15.95 -41.76
N VAL A 300 -22.88 -16.90 -40.96
CA VAL A 300 -22.13 -18.12 -40.59
C VAL A 300 -22.88 -19.37 -41.00
N TRP A 301 -22.14 -20.32 -41.57
CA TRP A 301 -22.54 -21.70 -41.80
C TRP A 301 -21.68 -22.63 -40.94
N MET A 302 -22.26 -23.72 -40.45
CA MET A 302 -21.62 -24.73 -39.61
C MET A 302 -21.60 -26.08 -40.34
N SER A 303 -20.45 -26.74 -40.34
CA SER A 303 -20.27 -28.09 -40.89
C SER A 303 -19.57 -28.98 -39.85
N LYS A 304 -20.09 -30.19 -39.63
CA LYS A 304 -19.48 -31.23 -38.79
C LYS A 304 -19.05 -32.38 -39.71
N ASP A 305 -17.86 -32.93 -39.51
CA ASP A 305 -17.41 -34.18 -40.17
C ASP A 305 -17.63 -34.25 -41.69
N ASP A 306 -17.35 -33.15 -42.41
CA ASP A 306 -17.54 -32.98 -43.86
C ASP A 306 -19.01 -33.00 -44.35
N ASP A 307 -19.99 -32.85 -43.44
CA ASP A 307 -21.40 -32.66 -43.79
C ASP A 307 -21.64 -31.33 -44.54
N GLU A 308 -22.74 -31.29 -45.30
CA GLU A 308 -23.17 -30.06 -46.00
C GLU A 308 -23.31 -28.89 -45.00
N PRO A 309 -22.71 -27.71 -45.29
CA PRO A 309 -22.77 -26.56 -44.39
C PRO A 309 -24.21 -26.11 -44.12
N VAL A 310 -24.62 -26.15 -42.85
CA VAL A 310 -25.94 -25.69 -42.39
C VAL A 310 -25.85 -24.23 -41.99
N TYR A 311 -26.78 -23.41 -42.49
CA TYR A 311 -26.82 -22.00 -42.11
C TYR A 311 -27.11 -21.84 -40.61
N ALA A 312 -26.20 -21.17 -39.90
CA ALA A 312 -26.28 -20.95 -38.46
C ALA A 312 -26.82 -19.57 -38.09
N GLY A 313 -26.90 -18.63 -39.05
CA GLY A 313 -27.37 -17.26 -38.81
C GLY A 313 -26.26 -16.22 -38.85
N VAL A 314 -26.50 -15.06 -38.24
CA VAL A 314 -25.57 -13.93 -38.24
C VAL A 314 -24.88 -13.80 -36.89
N PHE A 315 -23.56 -13.85 -36.89
CA PHE A 315 -22.70 -13.71 -35.73
C PHE A 315 -22.20 -12.26 -35.62
N GLU A 316 -22.31 -11.71 -34.42
CA GLU A 316 -21.59 -10.52 -34.00
C GLU A 316 -20.46 -10.93 -33.06
N VAL A 317 -19.23 -10.66 -33.49
CA VAL A 317 -18.00 -11.11 -32.83
C VAL A 317 -17.36 -9.92 -32.11
N LYS A 318 -17.14 -10.04 -30.80
CA LYS A 318 -16.37 -9.07 -30.01
C LYS A 318 -15.00 -9.64 -29.66
N GLY A 319 -13.98 -9.19 -30.38
CA GLY A 319 -12.58 -9.52 -30.11
C GLY A 319 -11.83 -8.40 -29.38
N GLN A 320 -10.79 -8.75 -28.62
CA GLN A 320 -9.80 -7.83 -28.06
C GLN A 320 -8.37 -8.33 -28.35
N GLY A 321 -7.41 -7.40 -28.47
CA GLY A 321 -5.98 -7.68 -28.56
C GLY A 321 -5.40 -7.22 -29.89
N ARG A 322 -4.17 -6.68 -29.88
CA ARG A 322 -3.51 -6.12 -31.10
C ARG A 322 -2.54 -7.10 -31.78
N SER A 323 -2.20 -8.21 -31.13
CA SER A 323 -1.28 -9.21 -31.70
C SER A 323 -1.98 -10.12 -32.71
N THR A 324 -1.22 -11.08 -33.25
CA THR A 324 -1.74 -12.11 -34.17
C THR A 324 -2.75 -13.04 -33.50
N ILE A 325 -2.83 -13.05 -32.17
CA ILE A 325 -3.77 -13.85 -31.38
C ILE A 325 -4.51 -12.92 -30.43
N GLY A 326 -5.81 -12.75 -30.64
CA GLY A 326 -6.69 -12.01 -29.75
C GLY A 326 -7.56 -12.92 -28.89
N ASN A 327 -8.20 -12.31 -27.90
CA ASN A 327 -9.21 -12.95 -27.08
C ASN A 327 -10.60 -12.70 -27.70
N LEU A 328 -11.35 -13.78 -27.93
CA LEU A 328 -12.75 -13.72 -28.29
C LEU A 328 -13.58 -13.50 -27.02
N GLN A 329 -13.96 -12.25 -26.76
CA GLN A 329 -14.67 -11.89 -25.53
C GLN A 329 -16.14 -12.31 -25.52
N ALA A 330 -16.81 -12.19 -26.66
CA ALA A 330 -18.22 -12.53 -26.77
C ALA A 330 -18.62 -12.81 -28.21
N ILE A 331 -19.66 -13.63 -28.35
CA ILE A 331 -20.37 -13.84 -29.61
C ILE A 331 -21.85 -13.63 -29.40
N ARG A 332 -22.55 -13.10 -30.40
CA ARG A 332 -24.01 -13.07 -30.44
C ARG A 332 -24.48 -13.68 -31.75
N GLN A 333 -25.26 -14.75 -31.66
CA GLN A 333 -25.87 -15.41 -32.81
C GLN A 333 -27.31 -14.92 -32.97
N THR A 334 -27.65 -14.45 -34.17
CA THR A 334 -29.00 -14.07 -34.56
C THR A 334 -29.47 -15.00 -35.66
N ILE A 335 -30.48 -15.83 -35.39
CA ILE A 335 -31.05 -16.74 -36.39
C ILE A 335 -31.87 -15.89 -37.39
N THR A 336 -31.57 -16.00 -38.68
CA THR A 336 -32.32 -15.36 -39.76
C THR A 336 -32.88 -16.42 -40.70
N GLU A 337 -34.02 -16.14 -41.33
CA GLU A 337 -34.79 -17.15 -42.08
C GLU A 337 -34.20 -17.47 -43.46
N GLU A 338 -33.51 -16.52 -44.11
CA GLU A 338 -32.87 -16.77 -45.41
C GLU A 338 -31.45 -16.17 -45.48
N PRO A 339 -30.43 -16.95 -45.89
CA PRO A 339 -29.12 -16.42 -46.22
C PRO A 339 -29.17 -15.68 -47.56
N ASN A 340 -28.40 -14.60 -47.70
CA ASN A 340 -28.31 -13.86 -48.96
C ASN A 340 -27.74 -14.71 -50.11
N GLU A 341 -26.82 -15.65 -49.80
CA GLU A 341 -26.24 -16.60 -50.75
C GLU A 341 -25.53 -17.72 -49.96
N ALA A 342 -25.76 -18.99 -50.27
CA ALA A 342 -25.04 -20.09 -49.62
C ALA A 342 -23.60 -20.23 -50.16
N PRO A 343 -22.61 -20.64 -49.35
CA PRO A 343 -21.28 -20.98 -49.85
C PRO A 343 -21.41 -22.08 -50.91
N SER A 344 -20.65 -21.98 -52.00
CA SER A 344 -20.51 -23.10 -52.92
C SER A 344 -19.93 -24.31 -52.19
N PHE A 345 -20.34 -25.52 -52.56
CA PHE A 345 -19.88 -26.81 -52.00
C PHE A 345 -18.36 -27.05 -52.05
N THR A 346 -17.58 -26.12 -52.61
CA THR A 346 -16.12 -26.16 -52.75
C THR A 346 -15.37 -25.32 -51.72
N ILE A 347 -16.05 -24.53 -50.89
CA ILE A 347 -15.39 -23.64 -49.93
C ILE A 347 -15.08 -24.41 -48.65
N HIS A 348 -13.83 -24.85 -48.52
CA HIS A 348 -13.29 -25.46 -47.30
C HIS A 348 -12.16 -24.60 -46.73
N PRO A 349 -11.97 -24.57 -45.39
CA PRO A 349 -10.82 -23.91 -44.81
C PRO A 349 -9.52 -24.54 -45.32
N PRO A 350 -8.51 -23.74 -45.70
CA PRO A 350 -7.23 -24.29 -46.15
C PRO A 350 -6.50 -25.00 -44.99
N GLU A 351 -5.64 -25.98 -45.28
CA GLU A 351 -4.83 -26.65 -44.24
C GLU A 351 -4.02 -25.66 -43.38
N SER A 352 -3.57 -24.56 -43.98
CA SER A 352 -2.87 -23.48 -43.28
C SER A 352 -3.72 -22.80 -42.20
N PHE A 353 -5.04 -22.74 -42.37
CA PHE A 353 -5.97 -22.23 -41.36
C PHE A 353 -6.04 -23.17 -40.16
N TYR A 354 -6.20 -24.49 -40.36
CA TYR A 354 -6.23 -25.45 -39.26
C TYR A 354 -4.94 -25.40 -38.44
N LYS A 355 -3.78 -25.34 -39.13
CA LYS A 355 -2.49 -25.17 -38.45
C LYS A 355 -2.46 -23.89 -37.62
N ARG A 356 -2.90 -22.75 -38.18
CA ARG A 356 -2.99 -21.48 -37.45
C ARG A 356 -3.96 -21.53 -36.28
N ALA A 357 -5.10 -22.22 -36.41
CA ALA A 357 -6.09 -22.35 -35.36
C ALA A 357 -5.53 -23.15 -34.17
N VAL A 358 -4.90 -24.30 -34.44
CA VAL A 358 -4.23 -25.11 -33.43
C VAL A 358 -3.06 -24.36 -32.79
N ASP A 359 -2.21 -23.70 -33.57
CA ASP A 359 -1.09 -22.90 -33.05
C ASP A 359 -1.57 -21.73 -32.18
N SER A 360 -2.68 -21.09 -32.57
CA SER A 360 -3.28 -19.98 -31.81
C SER A 360 -3.90 -20.46 -30.50
N LEU A 361 -4.64 -21.58 -30.54
CA LEU A 361 -5.20 -22.22 -29.36
C LEU A 361 -4.08 -22.65 -28.40
N ARG A 362 -3.01 -23.27 -28.92
CA ARG A 362 -1.85 -23.67 -28.13
C ARG A 362 -1.21 -22.47 -27.44
N ARG A 363 -0.89 -21.40 -28.18
CA ARG A 363 -0.28 -20.18 -27.62
C ARG A 363 -1.19 -19.51 -26.59
N TYR A 364 -2.49 -19.40 -26.87
CA TYR A 364 -3.47 -18.86 -25.94
C TYR A 364 -3.54 -19.69 -24.65
N PHE A 365 -3.61 -21.02 -24.77
CA PHE A 365 -3.64 -21.93 -23.62
C PHE A 365 -2.35 -21.87 -22.78
N THR A 366 -1.19 -21.83 -23.44
CA THR A 366 0.11 -21.65 -22.77
C THR A 366 0.14 -20.33 -21.99
N SER A 367 -0.31 -19.23 -22.60
CA SER A 367 -0.32 -17.91 -21.94
C SER A 367 -1.23 -17.88 -20.69
N ILE A 368 -2.38 -18.57 -20.71
CA ILE A 368 -3.26 -18.67 -19.53
C ILE A 368 -2.68 -19.56 -18.44
N SER A 369 -2.04 -20.67 -18.84
CA SER A 369 -1.51 -21.67 -17.91
C SER A 369 -0.22 -21.20 -17.24
N SER A 370 0.52 -20.31 -17.90
CA SER A 370 1.78 -19.74 -17.41
C SER A 370 1.77 -18.23 -17.68
N PRO A 371 0.96 -17.45 -16.94
CA PRO A 371 0.90 -16.01 -17.13
C PRO A 371 2.24 -15.38 -16.79
N THR A 372 2.63 -14.38 -17.58
CA THR A 372 3.89 -13.66 -17.42
C THR A 372 3.87 -12.88 -16.10
N PRO A 373 4.80 -13.12 -15.17
CA PRO A 373 4.92 -12.30 -13.98
C PRO A 373 5.39 -10.89 -14.37
N VAL A 374 4.74 -9.86 -13.82
CA VAL A 374 5.08 -8.45 -14.10
C VAL A 374 5.28 -7.66 -12.82
N ASN A 375 6.19 -6.70 -12.86
CA ASN A 375 6.31 -5.63 -11.89
C ASN A 375 5.42 -4.47 -12.31
N VAL A 376 4.63 -3.96 -11.37
CA VAL A 376 3.70 -2.85 -11.58
C VAL A 376 4.34 -1.57 -11.04
N HIS A 377 4.56 -0.58 -11.89
CA HIS A 377 5.10 0.72 -11.50
C HIS A 377 4.03 1.81 -11.67
N LEU A 378 3.90 2.67 -10.66
CA LEU A 378 2.93 3.77 -10.62
C LEU A 378 3.64 5.11 -10.81
N GLU A 379 3.27 5.84 -11.87
CA GLU A 379 3.83 7.16 -12.18
C GLU A 379 2.72 8.19 -12.38
N MET A 380 2.93 9.43 -11.96
CA MET A 380 1.98 10.53 -12.18
C MET A 380 2.44 11.38 -13.36
N ILE A 381 1.62 11.45 -14.42
CA ILE A 381 1.88 12.22 -15.65
C ILE A 381 0.62 12.99 -16.01
N ASP A 382 0.71 14.32 -16.13
CA ASP A 382 -0.41 15.20 -16.52
C ASP A 382 -1.70 14.96 -15.70
N ASP A 383 -1.57 14.87 -14.37
CA ASP A 383 -2.66 14.58 -13.40
C ASP A 383 -3.31 13.18 -13.53
N LEU A 384 -2.78 12.32 -14.39
CA LEU A 384 -3.18 10.92 -14.53
C LEU A 384 -2.15 10.00 -13.90
N CYS A 385 -2.63 8.92 -13.29
CA CYS A 385 -1.77 7.86 -12.80
C CYS A 385 -1.57 6.81 -13.90
N HIS A 386 -0.34 6.70 -14.38
CA HIS A 386 0.08 5.68 -15.31
C HIS A 386 0.48 4.43 -14.55
N VAL A 387 -0.16 3.31 -14.90
CA VAL A 387 0.18 1.97 -14.40
C VAL A 387 1.00 1.28 -15.48
N VAL A 388 2.30 1.21 -15.27
CA VAL A 388 3.26 0.62 -16.19
C VAL A 388 3.57 -0.81 -15.76
N LEU A 389 3.20 -1.78 -16.59
CA LEU A 389 3.49 -3.19 -16.37
C LEU A 389 4.80 -3.53 -17.05
N ARG A 390 5.79 -4.00 -16.29
CA ARG A 390 7.10 -4.42 -16.81
C ARG A 390 7.31 -5.91 -16.59
N ASP A 391 7.84 -6.60 -17.59
CA ASP A 391 8.21 -8.01 -17.44
C ASP A 391 9.43 -8.18 -16.49
N THR A 392 9.86 -9.43 -16.29
CA THR A 392 11.03 -9.75 -15.45
C THR A 392 12.35 -9.22 -16.00
N GLU A 393 12.40 -8.85 -17.28
CA GLU A 393 13.58 -8.26 -17.93
C GLU A 393 13.55 -6.72 -17.88
N GLY A 394 12.45 -6.14 -17.38
CA GLY A 394 12.24 -4.70 -17.28
C GLY A 394 11.64 -4.07 -18.54
N ASN A 395 11.25 -4.86 -19.54
CA ASN A 395 10.59 -4.35 -20.74
C ASN A 395 9.15 -3.96 -20.42
N GLU A 396 8.71 -2.83 -20.98
CA GLU A 396 7.31 -2.39 -20.84
C GLU A 396 6.37 -3.29 -21.65
N VAL A 397 5.45 -3.94 -20.96
CA VAL A 397 4.39 -4.77 -21.54
C VAL A 397 3.17 -3.92 -21.87
N GLN A 398 2.77 -3.04 -20.96
CA GLN A 398 1.60 -2.18 -21.12
C GLN A 398 1.65 -0.96 -20.20
N ASP A 399 1.24 0.21 -20.71
CA ASP A 399 0.97 1.42 -19.94
C ASP A 399 -0.53 1.73 -19.97
N ILE A 400 -1.11 1.93 -18.79
CA ILE A 400 -2.55 2.15 -18.60
C ILE A 400 -2.77 3.42 -17.78
N PRO A 401 -3.32 4.51 -18.37
CA PRO A 401 -3.60 5.73 -17.64
C PRO A 401 -4.94 5.66 -16.87
N PHE A 402 -4.93 6.10 -15.61
CA PHE A 402 -6.08 6.17 -14.72
C PHE A 402 -6.27 7.59 -14.17
N ASP A 403 -7.49 8.10 -14.35
CA ASP A 403 -7.97 9.29 -13.63
C ASP A 403 -8.62 8.90 -12.30
N TYR A 404 -9.44 7.84 -12.29
CA TYR A 404 -10.27 7.50 -11.13
C TYR A 404 -9.57 6.56 -10.14
N THR A 405 -9.56 6.94 -8.86
CA THR A 405 -8.95 6.16 -7.77
C THR A 405 -9.55 4.77 -7.62
N ALA A 406 -10.86 4.64 -7.79
CA ALA A 406 -11.54 3.35 -7.67
C ALA A 406 -11.12 2.36 -8.77
N ASP A 407 -10.94 2.86 -9.99
CA ASP A 407 -10.53 2.07 -11.14
C ASP A 407 -9.06 1.63 -10.99
N LEU A 408 -8.20 2.54 -10.49
CA LEU A 408 -6.81 2.23 -10.15
C LEU A 408 -6.71 1.11 -9.12
N ILE A 409 -7.39 1.24 -7.97
CA ILE A 409 -7.36 0.23 -6.91
C ILE A 409 -7.96 -1.10 -7.39
N ALA A 410 -9.00 -1.05 -8.24
CA ALA A 410 -9.58 -2.25 -8.83
C ALA A 410 -8.60 -2.96 -9.77
N LEU A 411 -7.85 -2.21 -10.59
CA LEU A 411 -6.79 -2.76 -11.43
C LEU A 411 -5.71 -3.39 -10.58
N LEU A 412 -5.09 -2.65 -9.64
CA LEU A 412 -3.98 -3.14 -8.82
C LEU A 412 -4.31 -4.42 -8.05
N ARG A 413 -5.59 -4.67 -7.77
CA ARG A 413 -6.09 -5.86 -7.08
C ARG A 413 -6.60 -6.95 -8.03
N TRP A 414 -6.44 -6.81 -9.34
CA TRP A 414 -7.00 -7.70 -10.35
C TRP A 414 -6.72 -9.18 -10.06
N PRO A 415 -5.46 -9.60 -9.79
CA PRO A 415 -5.16 -11.01 -9.53
C PRO A 415 -5.98 -11.58 -8.37
N MET A 416 -6.19 -10.78 -7.32
CA MET A 416 -6.93 -11.20 -6.13
C MET A 416 -8.46 -11.12 -6.29
N VAL A 417 -8.98 -10.09 -6.96
CA VAL A 417 -10.43 -9.86 -7.10
C VAL A 417 -11.05 -10.75 -8.17
N LYS A 418 -10.34 -10.95 -9.29
CA LYS A 418 -10.80 -11.81 -10.39
C LYS A 418 -10.35 -13.25 -10.23
N GLY A 419 -9.34 -13.50 -9.39
CA GLY A 419 -8.82 -14.84 -9.11
C GLY A 419 -8.08 -15.45 -10.29
N GLY A 420 -7.38 -14.62 -11.08
CA GLY A 420 -6.66 -15.04 -12.28
C GLY A 420 -5.89 -13.88 -12.94
N PRO A 421 -5.08 -14.19 -13.97
CA PRO A 421 -4.26 -13.21 -14.66
C PRO A 421 -5.09 -12.17 -15.42
N MET A 422 -4.48 -11.04 -15.73
CA MET A 422 -5.05 -9.98 -16.55
C MET A 422 -4.64 -10.17 -18.02
N PHE A 423 -5.56 -10.00 -18.96
CA PHE A 423 -5.25 -10.02 -20.38
C PHE A 423 -4.89 -8.61 -20.85
N THR A 424 -3.68 -8.44 -21.41
CA THR A 424 -3.16 -7.16 -21.90
C THR A 424 -3.61 -6.87 -23.33
N ASP A 425 -3.42 -5.63 -23.77
CA ASP A 425 -3.68 -5.26 -25.17
C ASP A 425 -2.64 -5.87 -26.15
N SER A 426 -1.46 -6.27 -25.66
CA SER A 426 -0.47 -7.06 -26.41
C SER A 426 -0.93 -8.50 -26.66
N GLY A 427 -2.01 -8.94 -26.01
CA GLY A 427 -2.53 -10.30 -26.13
C GLY A 427 -1.85 -11.30 -25.20
N GLU A 428 -1.24 -10.81 -24.12
CA GLU A 428 -0.54 -11.62 -23.13
C GLU A 428 -1.35 -11.67 -21.83
N TYR A 429 -1.21 -12.79 -21.11
CA TYR A 429 -1.75 -12.88 -19.76
C TYR A 429 -0.65 -12.55 -18.77
N VAL A 430 -0.90 -11.57 -17.92
CA VAL A 430 0.06 -11.10 -16.91
C VAL A 430 -0.49 -11.29 -15.50
N THR A 431 0.40 -11.46 -14.53
CA THR A 431 0.05 -11.59 -13.11
C THR A 431 1.09 -10.91 -12.24
N TRP A 432 0.68 -10.48 -11.04
CA TRP A 432 1.56 -9.85 -10.05
C TRP A 432 1.08 -10.13 -8.63
N SER A 433 2.00 -10.09 -7.67
CA SER A 433 1.77 -10.07 -6.23
C SER A 433 1.37 -8.67 -5.80
N ILE A 434 0.23 -8.54 -5.12
CA ILE A 434 -0.21 -7.25 -4.57
C ILE A 434 0.67 -6.76 -3.41
N PHE A 435 1.58 -7.61 -2.91
CA PHE A 435 2.43 -7.32 -1.76
C PHE A 435 3.86 -6.97 -2.15
N ASP A 436 4.38 -7.60 -3.21
CA ASP A 436 5.82 -7.58 -3.52
C ASP A 436 6.12 -6.97 -4.89
N ASP A 437 5.19 -7.06 -5.84
CA ASP A 437 5.45 -6.72 -7.24
C ASP A 437 4.95 -5.32 -7.62
N ILE A 438 4.44 -4.53 -6.68
CA ILE A 438 3.92 -3.17 -6.93
C ILE A 438 4.87 -2.13 -6.34
N ASP A 439 5.47 -1.34 -7.21
CA ASP A 439 6.18 -0.11 -6.87
C ASP A 439 5.22 1.08 -6.95
N TYR A 440 4.89 1.63 -5.79
CA TYR A 440 3.91 2.70 -5.66
C TYR A 440 4.48 4.10 -5.92
N GLY A 441 5.81 4.27 -5.96
CA GLY A 441 6.44 5.58 -6.14
C GLY A 441 5.88 6.65 -5.20
N GLU A 442 5.45 7.79 -5.75
CA GLU A 442 4.85 8.89 -4.99
C GLU A 442 3.48 8.57 -4.37
N LEU A 443 2.85 7.49 -4.82
CA LEU A 443 1.53 7.05 -4.39
C LEU A 443 1.57 5.98 -3.30
N ASP A 444 2.70 5.76 -2.61
CA ASP A 444 2.86 4.70 -1.59
C ASP A 444 1.78 4.69 -0.49
N PHE A 445 1.19 5.86 -0.19
CA PHE A 445 0.06 5.95 0.72
C PHE A 445 -1.20 5.18 0.24
N ILE A 446 -1.31 4.78 -1.03
CA ILE A 446 -2.42 3.94 -1.52
C ILE A 446 -2.23 2.45 -1.21
N ALA A 447 -1.00 2.01 -0.92
CA ALA A 447 -0.68 0.60 -0.73
C ALA A 447 -1.58 -0.11 0.31
N PRO A 448 -1.96 0.53 1.44
CA PRO A 448 -2.88 -0.08 2.39
C PRO A 448 -4.29 -0.32 1.84
N TYR A 449 -4.78 0.49 0.88
CA TYR A 449 -6.08 0.27 0.24
C TYR A 449 -6.07 -0.86 -0.80
N VAL A 450 -4.89 -1.14 -1.38
CA VAL A 450 -4.68 -2.25 -2.29
C VAL A 450 -4.59 -3.57 -1.51
N THR A 451 -3.78 -3.58 -0.45
CA THR A 451 -3.43 -4.78 0.32
C THR A 451 -4.49 -5.19 1.34
N TYR A 452 -5.01 -4.25 2.14
CA TYR A 452 -5.89 -4.57 3.28
C TYR A 452 -7.38 -4.39 2.96
N THR A 453 -8.21 -5.24 3.53
CA THR A 453 -9.67 -5.15 3.29
C THR A 453 -10.33 -4.14 4.21
N ALA A 454 -9.88 -4.04 5.47
CA ALA A 454 -10.43 -3.11 6.45
C ALA A 454 -10.10 -1.64 6.13
N ALA A 455 -8.91 -1.36 5.59
CA ALA A 455 -8.52 -0.02 5.14
C ALA A 455 -9.52 0.58 4.13
N ARG A 456 -10.23 -0.26 3.35
CA ARG A 456 -11.25 0.19 2.39
C ARG A 456 -12.62 0.44 3.01
N LYS A 457 -12.90 -0.19 4.16
CA LYS A 457 -14.15 0.07 4.90
C LYS A 457 -14.08 1.40 5.64
N THR A 458 -12.86 1.89 5.90
CA THR A 458 -12.60 3.08 6.69
C THR A 458 -11.35 3.76 6.10
N PRO A 459 -11.50 4.71 5.15
CA PRO A 459 -12.52 5.77 5.13
C PRO A 459 -13.82 5.47 4.37
N ALA A 460 -14.87 6.22 4.73
CA ALA A 460 -16.16 6.16 4.03
C ALA A 460 -16.10 6.68 2.59
N GLU A 461 -15.09 7.51 2.27
CA GLU A 461 -14.87 8.09 0.95
C GLU A 461 -13.39 8.04 0.61
N LEU A 462 -13.06 7.44 -0.54
CA LEU A 462 -11.78 7.65 -1.22
C LEU A 462 -11.89 8.90 -2.11
N PRO A 463 -10.76 9.54 -2.48
CA PRO A 463 -10.79 10.55 -3.52
C PRO A 463 -11.40 9.99 -4.81
N LYS A 464 -12.02 10.86 -5.59
CA LYS A 464 -12.62 10.45 -6.87
C LYS A 464 -11.55 10.31 -7.94
N SER A 465 -10.62 11.27 -7.99
CA SER A 465 -9.50 11.29 -8.92
C SER A 465 -8.19 11.04 -8.18
N VAL A 466 -7.23 10.38 -8.83
CA VAL A 466 -5.92 10.04 -8.26
C VAL A 466 -5.11 11.30 -7.95
N SER A 467 -5.20 12.33 -8.81
CA SER A 467 -4.55 13.63 -8.60
C SER A 467 -4.90 14.27 -7.25
N GLN A 468 -6.10 14.04 -6.72
CA GLN A 468 -6.55 14.59 -5.45
C GLN A 468 -5.77 14.08 -4.23
N PHE A 469 -5.00 12.99 -4.38
CA PHE A 469 -4.10 12.56 -3.32
C PHE A 469 -2.82 13.40 -3.22
N LEU A 470 -2.53 14.20 -4.25
CA LEU A 470 -1.42 15.14 -4.29
C LEU A 470 -1.84 16.57 -3.94
N ASP A 471 -3.14 16.81 -3.74
CA ASP A 471 -3.66 18.09 -3.26
C ASP A 471 -3.00 18.51 -1.94
N GLU A 472 -2.98 19.83 -1.68
CA GLU A 472 -2.49 20.36 -0.41
C GLU A 472 -3.22 19.73 0.78
N SER A 473 -2.43 19.11 1.68
CA SER A 473 -2.93 18.41 2.85
C SER A 473 -2.85 19.29 4.10
N ARG A 474 -3.87 19.19 4.97
CA ARG A 474 -3.84 19.80 6.30
C ARG A 474 -3.29 18.82 7.32
N SER A 475 -2.26 19.21 8.08
CA SER A 475 -1.74 18.40 9.17
C SER A 475 -2.74 18.28 10.34
N LEU A 476 -2.85 17.07 10.89
CA LEU A 476 -3.59 16.75 12.10
C LEU A 476 -2.71 15.86 12.98
N SER A 477 -2.42 16.31 14.20
CA SER A 477 -1.75 15.51 15.22
C SER A 477 -2.72 14.47 15.76
N VAL A 478 -2.36 13.19 15.74
CA VAL A 478 -3.20 12.08 16.24
C VAL A 478 -2.41 11.14 17.12
N SER A 479 -3.00 10.65 18.20
CA SER A 479 -2.43 9.58 19.05
C SER A 479 -3.23 8.30 18.89
N LEU A 480 -2.58 7.17 19.15
CA LEU A 480 -3.23 5.86 19.21
C LEU A 480 -3.42 5.46 20.67
N ALA A 481 -4.63 5.04 21.03
CA ALA A 481 -4.96 4.54 22.36
C ALA A 481 -5.73 3.22 22.29
N HIS A 482 -5.63 2.43 23.35
CA HIS A 482 -6.46 1.25 23.60
C HIS A 482 -7.60 1.65 24.56
N ASP A 483 -8.84 1.28 24.22
CA ASP A 483 -10.01 1.52 25.06
C ASP A 483 -10.38 0.24 25.82
N ALA A 484 -9.91 0.16 27.06
CA ALA A 484 -10.18 -0.96 27.96
C ALA A 484 -11.68 -1.19 28.19
N SER A 485 -12.52 -0.15 28.14
CA SER A 485 -13.95 -0.28 28.45
C SER A 485 -14.74 -1.08 27.42
N VAL A 486 -14.23 -1.17 26.20
CA VAL A 486 -14.85 -1.92 25.08
C VAL A 486 -14.02 -3.11 24.64
N CYS A 487 -12.91 -3.40 25.34
CA CYS A 487 -11.99 -4.47 24.96
C CYS A 487 -12.61 -5.86 25.18
N PRO A 488 -12.80 -6.67 24.12
CA PRO A 488 -13.41 -8.00 24.21
C PRO A 488 -12.64 -8.99 25.09
N ILE A 489 -11.32 -8.81 25.21
CA ILE A 489 -10.48 -9.63 26.08
C ILE A 489 -10.80 -9.32 27.55
N ILE A 490 -10.95 -8.04 27.90
CA ILE A 490 -11.29 -7.60 29.26
C ILE A 490 -12.70 -8.07 29.64
N SER A 491 -13.65 -7.99 28.71
CA SER A 491 -15.01 -8.50 28.93
C SER A 491 -15.13 -10.03 28.84
N GLY A 492 -14.07 -10.75 28.48
CA GLY A 492 -14.07 -12.21 28.32
C GLY A 492 -14.93 -12.71 27.15
N THR A 493 -15.25 -11.85 26.19
CA THR A 493 -16.12 -12.17 25.04
C THR A 493 -15.35 -12.65 23.81
N ALA A 494 -14.06 -12.33 23.69
CA ALA A 494 -13.19 -12.83 22.63
C ALA A 494 -11.74 -13.00 23.12
N VAL A 495 -10.95 -13.74 22.34
CA VAL A 495 -9.51 -13.97 22.58
C VAL A 495 -8.60 -12.97 21.85
N GLU A 496 -9.18 -12.05 21.10
CA GLU A 496 -8.47 -11.01 20.34
C GLU A 496 -9.02 -9.62 20.69
N HIS A 497 -8.23 -8.58 20.43
CA HIS A 497 -8.58 -7.20 20.73
C HIS A 497 -9.77 -6.68 19.92
N ASP A 498 -9.95 -7.14 18.67
CA ASP A 498 -10.98 -6.67 17.75
C ASP A 498 -11.14 -5.13 17.79
N SER A 499 -12.35 -4.61 18.01
CA SER A 499 -12.71 -3.20 17.90
C SER A 499 -12.51 -2.44 19.22
N CYS A 500 -11.29 -2.45 19.77
CA CYS A 500 -10.97 -1.74 21.02
C CYS A 500 -9.89 -0.65 20.87
N TRP A 501 -9.51 -0.32 19.65
CA TRP A 501 -8.54 0.75 19.38
C TRP A 501 -9.24 2.08 19.12
N ARG A 502 -8.64 3.18 19.54
CA ARG A 502 -9.14 4.54 19.28
C ARG A 502 -8.02 5.42 18.74
N ILE A 503 -8.33 6.19 17.71
CA ILE A 503 -7.48 7.29 17.25
C ILE A 503 -7.93 8.54 18.00
N GLU A 504 -7.09 9.04 18.88
CA GLU A 504 -7.34 10.26 19.62
C GLU A 504 -7.13 11.46 18.70
N LEU A 505 -8.17 12.30 18.63
CA LEU A 505 -8.22 13.45 17.73
C LEU A 505 -8.07 14.75 18.51
N PRO A 506 -7.45 15.78 17.92
CA PRO A 506 -7.28 17.05 18.60
C PRO A 506 -8.63 17.77 18.75
N SER A 507 -8.71 18.69 19.70
CA SER A 507 -9.96 19.43 20.00
C SER A 507 -10.45 20.24 18.79
N ASN A 508 -9.54 20.76 17.98
CA ASN A 508 -9.79 21.50 16.73
C ASN A 508 -10.03 20.60 15.50
N CYS A 509 -10.16 19.29 15.67
CA CYS A 509 -10.37 18.35 14.56
C CYS A 509 -11.69 18.63 13.79
N PRO A 510 -11.66 18.68 12.44
CA PRO A 510 -12.86 18.87 11.63
C PRO A 510 -13.95 17.84 11.91
N THR A 511 -15.23 18.27 11.92
CA THR A 511 -16.39 17.42 12.24
C THR A 511 -16.50 16.17 11.35
N ARG A 512 -16.09 16.27 10.07
CA ARG A 512 -16.10 15.12 9.15
C ARG A 512 -15.10 14.04 9.53
N VAL A 513 -13.87 14.45 9.89
CA VAL A 513 -12.83 13.54 10.38
C VAL A 513 -13.29 12.89 11.68
N ARG A 514 -13.79 13.71 12.63
CA ARG A 514 -14.32 13.21 13.91
C ARG A 514 -15.45 12.21 13.72
N LYS A 515 -16.46 12.50 12.89
CA LYS A 515 -17.58 11.57 12.63
C LYS A 515 -17.11 10.20 12.11
N GLN A 516 -15.97 10.14 11.42
CA GLN A 516 -15.47 8.91 10.81
C GLN A 516 -14.57 8.10 11.75
N LEU A 517 -13.78 8.78 12.59
CA LEU A 517 -12.75 8.18 13.43
C LEU A 517 -13.10 8.10 14.93
N ASP A 518 -14.11 8.85 15.39
CA ASP A 518 -14.58 8.86 16.78
C ASP A 518 -15.47 7.66 17.09
N ARG A 519 -14.89 6.47 16.92
CA ARG A 519 -15.49 5.18 17.22
C ARG A 519 -14.39 4.18 17.56
N PRO A 520 -14.71 3.06 18.22
CA PRO A 520 -13.78 1.95 18.33
C PRO A 520 -13.46 1.37 16.93
N LEU A 521 -12.20 1.03 16.74
CA LEU A 521 -11.60 0.56 15.49
C LEU A 521 -10.87 -0.77 15.74
N THR A 522 -10.79 -1.60 14.71
CA THR A 522 -9.90 -2.78 14.75
C THR A 522 -8.45 -2.39 14.51
N GLY A 523 -7.51 -3.26 14.92
CA GLY A 523 -6.09 -3.06 14.60
C GLY A 523 -5.84 -2.93 13.08
N GLU A 524 -6.55 -3.71 12.25
CA GLU A 524 -6.45 -3.63 10.79
C GLU A 524 -6.97 -2.28 10.26
N GLU A 525 -8.06 -1.75 10.82
CA GLU A 525 -8.59 -0.43 10.47
C GLU A 525 -7.60 0.68 10.86
N VAL A 526 -7.05 0.62 12.08
CA VAL A 526 -6.06 1.61 12.55
C VAL A 526 -4.83 1.61 11.64
N ASN A 527 -4.26 0.44 11.34
CA ASN A 527 -3.14 0.34 10.42
C ASN A 527 -3.50 0.86 9.03
N GLY A 528 -4.69 0.52 8.51
CA GLY A 528 -5.18 1.01 7.23
C GLY A 528 -5.35 2.53 7.13
N ILE A 529 -5.63 3.20 8.26
CA ILE A 529 -5.86 4.64 8.33
C ILE A 529 -4.56 5.41 8.61
N LEU A 530 -3.72 4.90 9.52
CA LEU A 530 -2.53 5.60 10.00
C LEU A 530 -1.26 5.25 9.23
N ALA A 531 -1.14 4.05 8.65
CA ALA A 531 0.05 3.69 7.87
C ALA A 531 0.24 4.59 6.63
N PRO A 532 -0.80 4.93 5.85
CA PRO A 532 -0.69 5.91 4.76
C PRO A 532 -0.18 7.29 5.20
N GLY A 533 -0.37 7.63 6.48
CA GLY A 533 -0.14 8.99 7.00
C GLY A 533 -1.06 10.05 6.38
N ARG A 534 -2.07 9.66 5.60
CA ARG A 534 -3.01 10.57 4.94
C ARG A 534 -4.44 10.01 5.00
N LEU A 535 -5.41 10.90 5.16
CA LEU A 535 -6.83 10.59 5.14
C LEU A 535 -7.59 11.54 4.23
N PHE A 536 -8.42 11.00 3.36
CA PHE A 536 -9.37 11.80 2.59
C PHE A 536 -10.75 11.78 3.24
N THR A 537 -11.32 12.98 3.50
CA THR A 537 -12.72 13.14 3.91
C THR A 537 -13.28 14.45 3.39
N GLY A 538 -13.57 14.46 2.09
CA GLY A 538 -13.89 15.66 1.29
C GLY A 538 -12.73 16.64 1.10
N ARG A 539 -11.66 16.51 1.89
CA ARG A 539 -10.34 17.16 1.75
C ARG A 539 -9.27 16.19 2.24
N LEU A 540 -8.04 16.39 1.78
CA LEU A 540 -6.88 15.61 2.21
C LEU A 540 -6.33 16.13 3.54
N TYR A 541 -6.13 15.22 4.48
CA TYR A 541 -5.49 15.48 5.77
C TYR A 541 -4.24 14.62 5.88
N ARG A 542 -3.16 15.18 6.42
CA ARG A 542 -1.93 14.46 6.76
C ARG A 542 -1.94 14.19 8.26
N PHE A 543 -1.67 12.95 8.65
CA PHE A 543 -1.54 12.59 10.06
C PHE A 543 -0.10 12.72 10.53
N GLU A 544 0.05 13.47 11.61
CA GLU A 544 1.26 13.52 12.42
C GLU A 544 0.99 12.63 13.64
N SER A 545 1.33 11.35 13.50
CA SER A 545 1.08 10.36 14.54
C SER A 545 2.09 10.53 15.67
N THR A 546 1.61 10.90 16.86
CA THR A 546 2.40 10.85 18.09
C THR A 546 2.46 9.41 18.58
N LEU A 547 3.67 8.86 18.68
CA LEU A 547 3.87 7.50 19.16
C LEU A 547 3.51 7.43 20.65
N PRO A 548 2.78 6.39 21.10
CA PRO A 548 2.48 6.23 22.50
C PRO A 548 3.79 6.02 23.29
N PRO A 549 3.90 6.52 24.53
CA PRO A 549 4.98 6.11 25.41
C PRO A 549 4.86 4.59 25.63
N LEU A 550 5.92 3.86 25.27
CA LEU A 550 5.99 2.42 25.47
C LEU A 550 6.74 2.15 26.76
N SER A 551 6.07 1.44 27.66
CA SER A 551 6.55 1.12 28.99
C SER A 551 6.17 -0.33 29.27
N GLU A 552 7.17 -1.15 29.59
CA GLU A 552 6.97 -2.56 29.93
C GLU A 552 6.33 -2.75 31.33
N LYS A 553 5.92 -1.65 31.98
CA LYS A 553 5.37 -1.60 33.34
C LYS A 553 3.87 -1.30 33.37
N ASP A 554 3.24 -1.02 32.23
CA ASP A 554 1.85 -0.57 32.19
C ASP A 554 1.06 -1.18 31.01
N GLU A 555 -0.16 -0.67 30.82
CA GLU A 555 -1.08 -1.11 29.77
C GLU A 555 -0.52 -0.94 28.36
N SER A 556 0.57 -0.21 28.14
CA SER A 556 1.21 -0.09 26.83
C SER A 556 1.82 -1.41 26.33
N ILE A 557 1.93 -2.45 27.18
CA ILE A 557 2.17 -3.83 26.72
C ILE A 557 1.12 -4.28 25.68
N VAL A 558 -0.09 -3.72 25.72
CA VAL A 558 -1.15 -4.01 24.72
C VAL A 558 -0.70 -3.77 23.28
N PHE A 559 0.20 -2.80 23.04
CA PHE A 559 0.74 -2.51 21.72
C PHE A 559 1.61 -3.65 21.17
N HIS A 560 2.11 -4.56 22.02
CA HIS A 560 2.88 -5.75 21.64
C HIS A 560 2.00 -6.94 21.21
N GLU A 561 0.71 -6.91 21.56
CA GLU A 561 -0.19 -8.04 21.36
C GLU A 561 -0.79 -8.01 19.96
N GLU A 562 -1.31 -6.85 19.55
CA GLU A 562 -2.03 -6.72 18.28
C GLU A 562 -1.10 -6.63 17.07
N ARG A 563 -1.29 -7.54 16.11
CA ARG A 563 -0.43 -7.68 14.92
C ARG A 563 -0.36 -6.41 14.09
N TYR A 564 -1.52 -5.83 13.77
CA TYR A 564 -1.56 -4.69 12.86
C TYR A 564 -1.02 -3.41 13.49
N ILE A 565 -1.22 -3.24 14.79
CA ILE A 565 -0.64 -2.13 15.55
C ILE A 565 0.87 -2.25 15.60
N ARG A 566 1.42 -3.45 15.82
CA ARG A 566 2.88 -3.68 15.72
C ARG A 566 3.43 -3.38 14.33
N MET A 567 2.70 -3.71 13.26
CA MET A 567 3.12 -3.37 11.89
C MET A 567 3.18 -1.86 11.68
N LEU A 568 2.15 -1.14 12.13
CA LEU A 568 2.10 0.32 12.11
C LEU A 568 3.29 0.93 12.87
N LEU A 569 3.50 0.52 14.12
CA LEU A 569 4.57 1.08 14.95
C LEU A 569 5.97 0.74 14.42
N ARG A 570 6.15 -0.45 13.83
CA ARG A 570 7.40 -0.82 13.13
C ARG A 570 7.71 0.09 11.95
N SER A 571 6.70 0.49 11.17
CA SER A 571 6.87 1.46 10.07
C SER A 571 7.31 2.84 10.56
N LYS A 572 7.13 3.13 11.85
CA LYS A 572 7.55 4.37 12.52
C LYS A 572 8.82 4.21 13.36
N GLY A 573 9.58 3.12 13.17
CA GLY A 573 10.85 2.88 13.86
C GLY A 573 10.74 2.11 15.19
N LEU A 574 9.55 1.81 15.68
CA LEU A 574 9.35 1.09 16.95
C LEU A 574 9.26 -0.42 16.72
N ARG A 575 10.29 -1.15 17.14
CA ARG A 575 10.33 -2.62 17.03
C ARG A 575 9.76 -3.29 18.27
N LEU A 576 8.50 -3.71 18.20
CA LEU A 576 7.83 -4.40 19.30
C LEU A 576 7.94 -5.93 19.19
N LYS A 577 8.25 -6.57 20.31
CA LYS A 577 8.16 -8.03 20.47
C LYS A 577 6.71 -8.47 20.33
N ARG A 578 6.47 -9.63 19.72
CA ARG A 578 5.13 -10.24 19.66
C ARG A 578 4.79 -10.84 21.02
N LEU A 579 3.65 -10.46 21.59
CA LEU A 579 3.08 -11.08 22.78
C LEU A 579 1.73 -11.75 22.48
N PRO A 580 1.30 -12.75 23.29
CA PRO A 580 -0.05 -13.29 23.24
C PRO A 580 -1.10 -12.23 23.61
N PRO A 581 -2.28 -12.19 22.96
CA PRO A 581 -3.39 -11.36 23.42
C PRO A 581 -3.78 -11.66 24.88
N GLY A 582 -4.05 -10.62 25.66
CA GLY A 582 -4.39 -10.69 27.09
C GLY A 582 -3.19 -10.67 28.04
N THR A 583 -1.96 -10.57 27.54
CA THR A 583 -0.75 -10.44 28.39
C THR A 583 -0.82 -9.21 29.29
N PHE A 584 -1.39 -8.10 28.80
CA PHE A 584 -1.56 -6.84 29.53
C PHE A 584 -2.46 -6.98 30.77
N LEU A 585 -3.38 -7.96 30.80
CA LEU A 585 -4.20 -8.25 31.98
C LEU A 585 -3.41 -8.86 33.13
N HIS A 586 -2.25 -9.45 32.83
CA HIS A 586 -1.37 -10.07 33.79
C HIS A 586 -0.25 -9.14 34.28
N VAL A 587 -0.11 -7.95 33.68
CA VAL A 587 0.87 -6.92 34.08
C VAL A 587 0.77 -6.54 35.57
N PRO A 588 -0.43 -6.44 36.19
CA PRO A 588 -0.51 -6.21 37.64
C PRO A 588 0.14 -7.30 38.50
N ASN A 589 0.26 -8.53 37.97
CA ASN A 589 0.90 -9.67 38.63
C ASN A 589 2.33 -9.91 38.10
N GLN A 590 2.87 -8.96 37.33
CA GLN A 590 4.18 -9.11 36.72
C GLN A 590 5.27 -9.03 37.79
N GLU A 591 6.10 -10.05 37.79
CA GLU A 591 7.35 -10.08 38.54
C GLU A 591 8.52 -9.98 37.55
N TRP A 592 9.67 -9.56 38.05
CA TRP A 592 10.89 -9.37 37.28
C TRP A 592 11.97 -10.30 37.83
N SER A 593 12.42 -11.22 36.99
CA SER A 593 13.59 -12.05 37.27
C SER A 593 14.84 -11.24 36.97
N ILE A 594 15.66 -10.98 37.99
CA ILE A 594 16.90 -10.23 37.84
C ILE A 594 18.05 -11.22 37.65
N SER A 595 18.79 -11.10 36.55
CA SER A 595 20.08 -11.77 36.41
C SER A 595 21.19 -10.77 36.64
N ILE A 596 22.17 -11.13 37.47
CA ILE A 596 23.35 -10.32 37.73
C ILE A 596 24.59 -10.92 37.08
N GLY A 597 25.51 -10.05 36.69
CA GLY A 597 26.79 -10.36 36.11
C GLY A 597 27.83 -9.38 36.61
N TRP A 598 29.10 -9.69 36.37
CA TRP A 598 30.19 -8.91 36.90
C TRP A 598 31.30 -8.83 35.87
N ASP A 599 31.87 -7.64 35.68
CA ASP A 599 32.92 -7.39 34.70
C ASP A 599 34.01 -6.51 35.31
N GLY A 600 34.97 -7.15 35.99
CA GLY A 600 36.00 -6.49 36.78
C GLY A 600 35.38 -5.60 37.87
N LYS A 601 35.52 -4.29 37.68
CA LYS A 601 34.99 -3.24 38.57
C LYS A 601 33.52 -2.87 38.36
N HIS A 602 32.81 -3.57 37.46
CA HIS A 602 31.42 -3.25 37.14
C HIS A 602 30.46 -4.37 37.58
N PHE A 603 29.38 -3.97 38.23
CA PHE A 603 28.16 -4.76 38.43
C PHE A 603 27.24 -4.58 37.23
N LYS A 604 26.87 -5.69 36.59
CA LYS A 604 25.91 -5.72 35.47
C LYS A 604 24.63 -6.38 35.95
N TRP A 605 23.48 -5.82 35.62
CA TRP A 605 22.20 -6.47 35.89
C TRP A 605 21.25 -6.36 34.71
N GLN A 606 20.43 -7.38 34.54
CA GLN A 606 19.35 -7.41 33.56
C GLN A 606 18.08 -7.89 34.27
N ALA A 607 16.93 -7.36 33.86
CA ALA A 607 15.64 -7.80 34.35
C ALA A 607 14.84 -8.39 33.20
N GLU A 608 14.21 -9.53 33.42
CA GLU A 608 13.27 -10.15 32.50
C GLU A 608 11.89 -10.29 33.16
N SER A 609 10.84 -9.85 32.47
CA SER A 609 9.46 -9.96 32.91
C SER A 609 9.00 -11.42 32.92
N THR A 610 8.46 -11.91 34.04
CA THR A 610 7.90 -13.28 34.13
C THR A 610 6.65 -13.48 33.27
N VAL A 611 6.00 -12.40 32.87
CA VAL A 611 4.75 -12.41 32.09
C VAL A 611 5.02 -12.23 30.59
N SER A 612 5.86 -11.27 30.22
CA SER A 612 6.08 -10.90 28.81
C SER A 612 7.42 -11.39 28.23
N SER A 613 8.33 -11.83 29.11
CA SER A 613 9.74 -12.11 28.76
C SER A 613 10.41 -10.92 28.06
N LEU A 614 9.91 -9.70 28.29
CA LEU A 614 10.56 -8.48 27.87
C LEU A 614 11.72 -8.19 28.83
N SER A 615 12.81 -7.64 28.29
CA SER A 615 14.04 -7.42 29.03
C SER A 615 14.36 -5.94 29.11
N PHE A 616 14.64 -5.43 30.30
CA PHE A 616 15.33 -4.15 30.43
C PHE A 616 16.70 -4.25 29.77
N LYS A 617 17.05 -3.32 28.86
CA LYS A 617 18.40 -3.14 28.30
C LYS A 617 18.72 -1.64 28.13
N GLY A 618 19.55 -1.07 29.01
CA GLY A 618 19.88 0.37 29.02
C GLY A 618 21.20 0.68 29.75
N HIS A 619 21.68 1.94 29.68
CA HIS A 619 22.96 2.36 30.26
C HIS A 619 23.05 2.20 31.79
N ASP A 620 21.94 2.31 32.52
CA ASP A 620 21.87 2.19 33.98
C ASP A 620 22.04 0.74 34.52
N GLN A 621 22.34 -0.19 33.62
CA GLN A 621 22.50 -1.61 33.94
C GLN A 621 23.92 -2.01 34.31
N THR A 622 24.89 -1.16 33.98
CA THR A 622 26.29 -1.36 34.34
C THR A 622 26.67 -0.29 35.35
N VAL A 623 26.90 -0.70 36.58
CA VAL A 623 27.19 0.18 37.72
C VAL A 623 28.64 -0.07 38.14
N GLU A 624 29.45 0.98 38.25
CA GLU A 624 30.78 0.86 38.82
C GLU A 624 30.69 0.60 40.34
N LEU A 625 31.51 -0.33 40.82
CA LEU A 625 31.57 -0.71 42.22
C LEU A 625 32.30 0.36 43.04
N VAL A 626 31.79 0.65 44.23
CA VAL A 626 32.41 1.62 45.13
C VAL A 626 33.30 0.89 46.13
N HIS A 627 34.61 1.05 45.93
CA HIS A 627 35.63 0.54 46.82
C HIS A 627 35.58 1.25 48.19
N GLY A 628 35.89 0.53 49.28
CA GLY A 628 35.81 1.03 50.66
C GLY A 628 34.48 0.82 51.40
N LEU A 629 33.40 0.43 50.71
CA LEU A 629 32.13 0.06 51.34
C LEU A 629 32.12 -1.40 51.81
N GLY A 630 31.35 -1.68 52.86
CA GLY A 630 31.13 -3.05 53.30
C GLY A 630 30.27 -3.79 52.27
N ALA A 631 30.36 -5.12 52.21
CA ALA A 631 29.53 -5.93 51.32
C ALA A 631 28.03 -5.66 51.48
N GLN A 632 27.57 -5.35 52.71
CA GLN A 632 26.18 -4.98 52.96
C GLN A 632 25.86 -3.56 52.44
N GLU A 633 26.72 -2.58 52.71
CA GLU A 633 26.50 -1.19 52.30
C GLU A 633 26.49 -1.05 50.78
N GLU A 634 27.40 -1.77 50.10
CA GLU A 634 27.44 -1.81 48.65
C GLU A 634 26.29 -2.62 48.07
N CYS A 635 25.87 -3.72 48.72
CA CYS A 635 24.67 -4.45 48.32
C CYS A 635 23.42 -3.56 48.40
N ASP A 636 23.22 -2.85 49.51
CA ASP A 636 22.09 -1.94 49.69
C ASP A 636 22.10 -0.84 48.61
N ARG A 637 23.28 -0.32 48.23
CA ARG A 637 23.44 0.65 47.13
C ARG A 637 23.03 0.05 45.78
N LEU A 638 23.54 -1.13 45.42
CA LEU A 638 23.22 -1.81 44.16
C LEU A 638 21.75 -2.19 44.08
N LEU A 639 21.17 -2.70 45.17
CA LEU A 639 19.74 -2.99 45.25
C LEU A 639 18.88 -1.72 45.19
N ASN A 640 19.32 -0.61 45.76
CA ASN A 640 18.63 0.69 45.61
C ASN A 640 18.62 1.15 44.15
N ILE A 641 19.67 0.90 43.37
CA ILE A 641 19.70 1.20 41.92
C ILE A 641 18.67 0.35 41.19
N ILE A 642 18.64 -0.97 41.43
CA ILE A 642 17.63 -1.86 40.83
C ILE A 642 16.22 -1.45 41.25
N THR A 643 16.02 -1.16 42.53
CA THR A 643 14.69 -0.88 43.11
C THR A 643 14.16 0.52 42.81
N SER A 644 15.04 1.45 42.42
CA SER A 644 14.63 2.72 41.82
C SER A 644 13.90 2.52 40.48
N GLN A 645 14.17 1.40 39.80
CA GLN A 645 13.50 1.04 38.56
C GLN A 645 12.37 0.03 38.78
N ILE A 646 12.56 -0.98 39.61
CA ILE A 646 11.60 -2.06 39.82
C ILE A 646 11.27 -2.18 41.31
N PRO A 647 10.03 -1.88 41.74
CA PRO A 647 9.64 -2.00 43.15
C PRO A 647 10.03 -3.38 43.71
N PRO A 648 10.54 -3.48 44.96
CA PRO A 648 10.95 -4.75 45.56
C PRO A 648 9.87 -5.84 45.52
N ALA A 649 8.60 -5.44 45.67
CA ALA A 649 7.44 -6.34 45.62
C ALA A 649 7.19 -6.96 44.22
N GLN A 650 7.81 -6.42 43.18
CA GLN A 650 7.74 -6.93 41.81
C GLN A 650 9.02 -7.65 41.38
N ILE A 651 10.00 -7.85 42.28
CA ILE A 651 11.21 -8.61 41.97
C ILE A 651 10.99 -10.06 42.38
N HIS A 652 11.09 -10.97 41.40
CA HIS A 652 11.00 -12.40 41.65
C HIS A 652 12.16 -12.81 42.57
N GLU A 653 11.84 -13.44 43.70
CA GLU A 653 12.84 -13.93 44.66
C GLU A 653 13.83 -12.84 45.14
N TYR A 654 13.32 -11.65 45.52
CA TYR A 654 14.15 -10.51 45.98
C TYR A 654 15.18 -10.88 47.06
N SER A 655 14.83 -11.77 48.00
CA SER A 655 15.77 -12.24 49.03
C SER A 655 16.92 -13.06 48.44
N GLU A 656 16.67 -13.85 47.40
CA GLU A 656 17.73 -14.60 46.72
C GLU A 656 18.64 -13.66 45.93
N LEU A 657 18.07 -12.63 45.28
CA LEU A 657 18.86 -11.59 44.62
C LEU A 657 19.80 -10.88 45.61
N GLU A 658 19.32 -10.51 46.80
CA GLU A 658 20.14 -9.92 47.86
C GLU A 658 21.30 -10.85 48.25
N GLU A 659 21.02 -12.13 48.48
CA GLU A 659 22.05 -13.14 48.79
C GLU A 659 23.07 -13.29 47.66
N GLN A 660 22.62 -13.35 46.40
CA GLN A 660 23.50 -13.46 45.22
C GLN A 660 24.41 -12.23 45.06
N VAL A 661 23.88 -11.01 45.29
CA VAL A 661 24.68 -9.78 45.24
C VAL A 661 25.71 -9.78 46.37
N ILE A 662 25.32 -10.11 47.61
CA ILE A 662 26.24 -10.17 48.76
C ILE A 662 27.34 -11.21 48.53
N MET A 663 26.99 -12.40 48.03
CA MET A 663 27.96 -13.44 47.71
C MET A 663 28.93 -12.97 46.62
N GLY A 664 28.42 -12.38 45.54
CA GLY A 664 29.23 -11.85 44.46
C GLY A 664 30.19 -10.73 44.90
N LEU A 665 29.78 -9.88 45.84
CA LEU A 665 30.65 -8.87 46.46
C LEU A 665 31.73 -9.51 47.34
N ARG A 666 31.39 -10.52 48.15
CA ARG A 666 32.37 -11.23 49.00
C ARG A 666 33.42 -11.95 48.18
N ASP A 667 33.02 -12.58 47.08
CA ASP A 667 33.95 -13.25 46.14
C ASP A 667 34.93 -12.26 45.50
N ARG A 668 34.60 -10.95 45.52
CA ARG A 668 35.41 -9.83 45.03
C ARG A 668 36.16 -9.10 46.14
N GLY A 669 36.22 -9.66 47.34
CA GLY A 669 37.01 -9.14 48.46
C GLY A 669 36.27 -8.15 49.38
N TYR A 670 34.98 -7.90 49.17
CA TYR A 670 34.22 -7.03 50.08
C TYR A 670 34.00 -7.70 51.44
N SER A 671 34.37 -7.01 52.51
CA SER A 671 34.21 -7.50 53.89
C SER A 671 32.77 -7.36 54.40
N LYS A 672 32.34 -8.20 55.37
CA LYS A 672 30.94 -8.25 55.86
C LYS A 672 30.43 -6.91 56.42
N LYS A 673 31.31 -6.16 57.09
CA LYS A 673 31.13 -4.78 57.52
C LYS A 673 32.46 -4.14 57.24
N SER A 674 32.50 -2.96 56.61
CA SER A 674 33.76 -2.23 56.47
C SER A 674 34.32 -1.98 57.86
N PRO A 675 35.41 -2.65 58.28
CA PRO A 675 36.08 -2.19 59.47
C PRO A 675 36.66 -0.82 59.12
N VAL A 676 36.38 0.18 59.95
CA VAL A 676 36.99 1.50 59.76
C VAL A 676 38.49 1.30 59.92
N CYS A 677 39.23 1.59 58.86
CA CYS A 677 40.67 1.51 58.80
C CYS A 677 41.27 2.92 58.82
N GLU A 678 42.53 3.01 59.21
CA GLU A 678 43.33 4.20 59.04
C GLU A 678 44.73 3.83 58.56
N LEU A 679 45.29 4.69 57.71
CA LEU A 679 46.69 4.61 57.31
C LEU A 679 47.52 5.17 58.45
N ARG A 680 48.47 4.38 58.95
CA ARG A 680 49.46 4.87 59.92
C ARG A 680 50.85 4.74 59.33
N ILE A 681 51.66 5.76 59.57
CA ILE A 681 53.08 5.74 59.25
C ILE A 681 53.78 4.78 60.23
N ILE A 682 54.48 3.79 59.68
CA ILE A 682 55.26 2.81 60.43
C ILE A 682 56.69 3.30 60.59
N GLU A 683 57.26 3.85 59.51
CA GLU A 683 58.64 4.33 59.45
C GLU A 683 58.70 5.52 58.50
N ARG A 684 59.33 6.62 58.95
CA ARG A 684 59.59 7.80 58.12
C ARG A 684 61.05 8.19 58.31
N THR A 685 61.83 8.03 57.26
CA THR A 685 63.26 8.39 57.19
C THR A 685 63.51 9.22 55.93
N GLU A 686 64.72 9.74 55.74
CA GLU A 686 65.09 10.47 54.52
C GLU A 686 65.07 9.57 53.27
N GLN A 687 65.17 8.24 53.44
CA GLN A 687 65.26 7.27 52.34
C GLN A 687 64.03 6.39 52.17
N VAL A 688 63.18 6.27 53.18
CA VAL A 688 62.03 5.35 53.14
C VAL A 688 60.83 5.95 53.87
N PHE A 689 59.67 5.90 53.22
CA PHE A 689 58.36 6.16 53.81
C PHE A 689 57.54 4.86 53.82
N ARG A 690 57.46 4.22 54.99
CA ARG A 690 56.67 3.00 55.19
C ARG A 690 55.39 3.31 55.94
N TYR A 691 54.28 2.86 55.39
CA TYR A 691 52.97 2.99 56.01
C TYR A 691 52.22 1.66 55.97
N GLY A 692 51.17 1.54 56.77
CA GLY A 692 50.31 0.37 56.71
C GLY A 692 48.87 0.69 57.05
N VAL A 693 47.99 -0.22 56.69
CA VAL A 693 46.55 -0.14 56.95
C VAL A 693 46.25 -0.77 58.31
N PHE A 694 45.63 -0.02 59.22
CA PHE A 694 45.30 -0.47 60.57
C PHE A 694 43.80 -0.41 60.83
N LEU A 695 43.28 -1.36 61.61
CA LEU A 695 41.92 -1.30 62.14
C LEU A 695 41.82 -0.21 63.21
N VAL A 696 40.83 0.67 63.12
CA VAL A 696 40.59 1.74 64.11
C VAL A 696 40.20 1.18 65.48
N ALA A 697 39.47 0.06 65.50
CA ALA A 697 38.96 -0.55 66.74
C ALA A 697 40.00 -1.41 67.48
N ASP A 698 41.15 -1.70 66.85
CA ASP A 698 42.12 -2.65 67.37
C ASP A 698 43.45 -1.96 67.71
N SER A 699 43.92 -2.12 68.94
CA SER A 699 45.23 -1.61 69.39
C SER A 699 46.39 -2.51 68.95
N GLN A 700 46.23 -3.26 67.86
CA GLN A 700 47.27 -4.16 67.35
C GLN A 700 48.48 -3.37 66.87
N SER A 701 49.66 -3.92 67.13
CA SER A 701 50.96 -3.37 66.72
C SER A 701 51.38 -3.73 65.30
N ARG A 702 50.59 -4.54 64.58
CA ARG A 702 50.89 -4.98 63.22
C ARG A 702 49.83 -4.48 62.23
N PRO A 703 50.25 -3.95 61.07
CA PRO A 703 49.32 -3.54 60.01
C PRO A 703 48.67 -4.77 59.36
N LEU A 704 47.47 -4.58 58.78
CA LEU A 704 46.84 -5.55 57.90
C LEU A 704 47.67 -5.74 56.63
N GLU A 705 48.21 -4.64 56.11
CA GLU A 705 49.08 -4.59 54.95
C GLU A 705 50.02 -3.39 55.08
N SER A 706 51.25 -3.52 54.57
CA SER A 706 52.27 -2.48 54.66
C SER A 706 52.92 -2.21 53.32
N PHE A 707 53.10 -0.94 53.02
CA PHE A 707 53.68 -0.44 51.79
C PHE A 707 54.91 0.41 52.13
N ALA A 708 55.91 0.42 51.25
CA ALA A 708 57.11 1.21 51.42
C ALA A 708 57.41 1.98 50.13
N ILE A 709 57.77 3.24 50.28
CA ILE A 709 58.22 4.12 49.19
C ILE A 709 59.69 4.42 49.49
N GLU A 710 60.57 4.15 48.53
CA GLU A 710 61.99 4.47 48.65
C GLU A 710 62.28 5.82 47.97
N ALA A 711 63.07 6.68 48.62
CA ALA A 711 63.43 7.97 48.08
C ALA A 711 64.43 7.78 46.93
N GLY A 712 64.03 8.19 45.71
CA GLY A 712 64.84 8.08 44.50
C GLY A 712 64.11 7.51 43.28
N GLU A 713 62.91 6.95 43.43
CA GLU A 713 62.10 6.44 42.32
C GLU A 713 60.92 7.37 42.01
N GLY A 714 61.00 8.14 40.92
CA GLY A 714 59.89 8.92 40.34
C GLY A 714 59.86 10.41 40.71
N CYS A 715 59.07 11.19 39.97
CA CYS A 715 58.80 12.59 40.31
C CYS A 715 57.68 12.68 41.36
N THR A 716 57.65 13.81 42.09
CA THR A 716 56.69 14.10 43.16
C THR A 716 55.24 13.81 42.75
N ASP A 717 54.85 14.26 41.55
CA ASP A 717 53.48 14.11 41.06
C ASP A 717 53.13 12.65 40.76
N THR A 718 54.03 11.90 40.11
CA THR A 718 53.78 10.48 39.78
C THR A 718 53.64 9.61 41.03
N ILE A 719 54.40 9.91 42.10
CA ILE A 719 54.32 9.15 43.36
C ILE A 719 52.99 9.45 44.07
N LEU A 720 52.61 10.73 44.16
CA LEU A 720 51.36 11.13 44.78
C LEU A 720 50.14 10.63 43.98
N GLU A 721 50.17 10.74 42.65
CA GLU A 721 49.15 10.22 41.77
C GLU A 721 49.07 8.69 41.84
N GLY A 722 50.21 7.99 41.79
CA GLY A 722 50.27 6.54 41.88
C GLY A 722 49.68 6.00 43.19
N ILE A 723 49.94 6.68 44.31
CA ILE A 723 49.38 6.28 45.62
C ILE A 723 47.92 6.68 45.75
N THR A 724 47.52 7.84 45.25
CA THR A 724 46.11 8.27 45.23
C THR A 724 45.28 7.31 44.39
N THR A 725 45.78 6.95 43.20
CA THR A 725 45.17 5.93 42.33
C THR A 725 45.20 4.55 42.97
N GLY A 726 46.28 4.16 43.65
CA GLY A 726 46.35 2.90 44.40
C GLY A 726 45.38 2.80 45.58
N LEU A 727 45.07 3.92 46.23
CA LEU A 727 44.07 4.01 47.30
C LEU A 727 42.63 4.02 46.76
N ASN A 728 42.40 4.59 45.58
CA ASN A 728 41.08 4.68 44.97
C ASN A 728 40.71 3.41 44.16
N GLU A 729 41.69 2.81 43.48
CA GLU A 729 41.47 1.77 42.47
C GLU A 729 42.39 0.53 42.64
N GLY A 730 43.41 0.59 43.51
CA GLY A 730 44.41 -0.48 43.71
C GLY A 730 44.14 -1.39 44.91
N ASP A 731 45.16 -2.15 45.34
CA ASP A 731 45.04 -3.15 46.42
C ASP A 731 44.54 -2.55 47.74
N ALA A 732 44.84 -1.28 48.01
CA ALA A 732 44.43 -0.59 49.23
C ALA A 732 42.96 -0.07 49.19
N SER A 733 42.32 -0.06 48.01
CA SER A 733 40.93 0.39 47.83
C SER A 733 39.91 -0.51 48.52
N VAL A 734 40.27 -1.76 48.83
CA VAL A 734 39.40 -2.72 49.55
C VAL A 734 39.15 -2.33 51.01
N TYR A 735 39.85 -1.31 51.54
CA TYR A 735 39.77 -0.88 52.92
C TYR A 735 39.01 0.46 53.07
N ASN A 736 38.15 0.56 54.10
CA ASN A 736 37.48 1.81 54.46
C ASN A 736 38.40 2.74 55.24
N ILE A 737 39.28 3.48 54.55
CA ILE A 737 40.29 4.33 55.16
C ILE A 737 39.70 5.72 55.45
N ARG A 738 39.57 6.08 56.74
CA ARG A 738 38.94 7.36 57.13
C ARG A 738 39.86 8.58 57.07
N ASN A 739 41.17 8.38 57.01
CA ASN A 739 42.17 9.44 57.14
C ASN A 739 43.00 9.63 55.86
N VAL A 740 42.44 9.31 54.69
CA VAL A 740 43.13 9.43 53.39
C VAL A 740 43.68 10.85 53.20
N GLU A 741 42.86 11.88 53.35
CA GLU A 741 43.29 13.28 53.15
C GLU A 741 44.46 13.66 54.06
N GLN A 742 44.35 13.36 55.36
CA GLN A 742 45.40 13.63 56.34
C GLN A 742 46.68 12.85 56.03
N PHE A 743 46.55 11.61 55.56
CA PHE A 743 47.68 10.78 55.18
C PHE A 743 48.36 11.32 53.91
N ILE A 744 47.59 11.68 52.88
CA ILE A 744 48.12 12.26 51.64
C ILE A 744 48.83 13.59 51.93
N GLU A 745 48.33 14.41 52.85
CA GLU A 745 49.03 15.64 53.28
C GLU A 745 50.39 15.34 53.93
N GLN A 746 50.45 14.31 54.80
CA GLN A 746 51.69 13.88 55.46
C GLN A 746 52.68 13.25 54.48
N LEU A 747 52.19 12.47 53.52
CA LEU A 747 52.97 11.89 52.45
C LEU A 747 53.49 12.98 51.52
N SER A 748 52.64 13.89 51.06
CA SER A 748 53.02 15.04 50.21
C SER A 748 54.13 15.84 50.88
N SER A 749 53.98 16.16 52.17
CA SER A 749 55.02 16.87 52.92
C SER A 749 56.35 16.12 52.93
N TRP A 750 56.34 14.79 53.03
CA TRP A 750 57.56 13.98 52.98
C TRP A 750 58.15 13.90 51.55
N VAL A 751 57.32 13.71 50.54
CA VAL A 751 57.74 13.67 49.13
C VAL A 751 58.39 15.00 48.74
N TYR A 752 57.76 16.14 49.03
CA TYR A 752 58.33 17.47 48.77
C TYR A 752 59.64 17.74 49.53
N GLU A 753 59.82 17.14 50.70
CA GLU A 753 60.98 17.39 51.56
C GLU A 753 62.20 16.55 51.16
N TYR A 754 61.99 15.33 50.64
CA TYR A 754 63.07 14.34 50.45
C TYR A 754 63.20 13.77 49.03
N ILE A 755 62.19 13.92 48.18
CA ILE A 755 62.28 13.58 46.75
C ILE A 755 62.57 14.90 46.03
N GLN A 756 63.83 15.06 45.62
CA GLN A 756 64.21 16.20 44.79
C GLN A 756 63.37 16.15 43.52
N GLU A 757 62.75 17.29 43.15
CA GLU A 757 62.42 17.53 41.76
C GLU A 757 63.72 17.30 40.98
N ILE A 758 63.81 16.16 40.32
CA ILE A 758 64.66 16.07 39.15
C ILE A 758 64.00 17.08 38.21
N GLU A 759 64.49 18.32 38.23
CA GLU A 759 64.37 19.22 37.09
C GLU A 759 64.98 18.40 35.95
N TRP A 760 64.13 17.68 35.24
CA TRP A 760 64.43 17.35 33.87
C TRP A 760 64.63 18.74 33.26
N GLU A 761 65.90 19.10 33.02
CA GLU A 761 66.21 20.10 32.00
C GLU A 761 65.36 19.64 30.82
N SER A 762 64.27 20.37 30.57
CA SER A 762 63.38 20.08 29.47
C SER A 762 64.24 20.28 28.23
N GLU A 763 64.85 19.20 27.74
CA GLU A 763 65.14 19.09 26.32
C GLU A 763 63.86 19.54 25.64
N GLU A 764 63.97 20.63 24.86
CA GLU A 764 62.87 21.13 24.04
C GLU A 764 62.18 19.90 23.44
N PRO A 765 60.83 19.78 23.55
CA PRO A 765 60.14 18.59 23.08
C PRO A 765 60.60 18.34 21.65
N SER A 766 61.33 17.24 21.45
CA SER A 766 61.86 16.88 20.15
C SER A 766 60.70 16.91 19.17
N GLU A 767 60.72 17.85 18.23
CA GLU A 767 59.66 17.94 17.22
C GLU A 767 59.69 16.64 16.40
N TYR A 768 58.74 15.74 16.70
CA TYR A 768 58.58 14.51 15.95
C TYR A 768 57.86 14.83 14.64
N GLU A 769 58.56 14.68 13.52
CA GLU A 769 57.93 14.77 12.20
C GLU A 769 57.29 13.42 11.87
N VAL A 770 55.96 13.36 11.98
CA VAL A 770 55.16 12.16 11.64
C VAL A 770 54.69 12.26 10.20
N THR A 771 55.21 11.40 9.33
CA THR A 771 54.79 11.31 7.92
C THR A 771 53.64 10.32 7.80
N LEU A 772 52.47 10.78 7.31
CA LEU A 772 51.29 9.94 7.06
C LEU A 772 51.12 9.72 5.56
N THR A 773 51.12 8.46 5.12
CA THR A 773 50.97 8.07 3.70
C THR A 773 49.73 7.21 3.52
N LEU A 774 48.82 7.61 2.63
CA LEU A 774 47.65 6.79 2.28
C LEU A 774 48.07 5.64 1.36
N ASP A 775 47.64 4.43 1.69
CA ASP A 775 47.77 3.22 0.86
C ASP A 775 46.37 2.81 0.37
N ASP A 776 45.96 3.39 -0.77
CA ASP A 776 44.63 3.21 -1.35
C ASP A 776 44.31 1.75 -1.70
N ASP A 777 45.33 0.97 -2.09
CA ASP A 777 45.17 -0.44 -2.48
C ASP A 777 44.83 -1.35 -1.28
N LYS A 778 45.18 -0.92 -0.06
CA LYS A 778 44.98 -1.69 1.18
C LYS A 778 44.00 -1.05 2.15
N GLU A 779 43.36 0.05 1.76
CA GLU A 779 42.48 0.86 2.61
C GLU A 779 43.10 1.16 3.99
N SER A 780 44.36 1.59 3.99
CA SER A 780 45.13 1.80 5.21
C SER A 780 45.99 3.06 5.13
N ILE A 781 46.38 3.60 6.29
CA ILE A 781 47.28 4.75 6.41
C ILE A 781 48.57 4.27 7.08
N ARG A 782 49.70 4.41 6.39
CA ARG A 782 51.01 4.15 7.00
C ARG A 782 51.50 5.41 7.67
N TRP A 783 52.06 5.26 8.86
CA TRP A 783 52.72 6.36 9.56
C TRP A 783 54.17 5.99 9.84
N GLU A 784 55.06 6.98 9.74
CA GLU A 784 56.49 6.85 10.02
C GLU A 784 56.96 8.08 10.81
N VAL A 785 57.84 7.89 11.80
CA VAL A 785 58.41 8.97 12.63
C VAL A 785 59.93 8.88 12.61
N GLU A 786 60.60 10.02 12.40
CA GLU A 786 62.05 10.19 12.55
C GLU A 786 62.30 11.29 13.60
N PRO A 787 63.20 11.05 14.60
CA PRO A 787 64.62 11.14 14.28
C PRO A 787 65.60 10.13 14.91
N ASP A 788 65.22 9.20 15.81
CA ASP A 788 66.19 8.29 16.49
C ASP A 788 65.94 6.79 16.29
N GLY A 789 65.40 6.44 15.13
CA GLY A 789 65.16 5.07 14.70
C GLY A 789 63.82 4.98 14.00
N HIS A 790 63.80 4.36 12.81
CA HIS A 790 62.58 4.14 12.05
C HIS A 790 61.56 3.36 12.89
N LYS A 791 60.56 4.09 13.43
CA LYS A 791 59.33 3.50 13.96
C LYS A 791 58.21 3.85 12.97
N GLY A 792 57.52 2.83 12.51
CA GLY A 792 56.38 3.00 11.61
C GLY A 792 55.34 1.91 11.82
N GLY A 793 54.11 2.20 11.41
CA GLY A 793 52.97 1.32 11.57
C GLY A 793 51.91 1.52 10.49
N VAL A 794 50.91 0.65 10.49
CA VAL A 794 49.79 0.69 9.53
C VAL A 794 48.47 0.79 10.30
N LEU A 795 47.69 1.82 10.01
CA LEU A 795 46.34 2.04 10.53
C LEU A 795 45.34 1.54 9.48
N TYR A 796 44.48 0.61 9.86
CA TYR A 796 43.45 0.05 8.97
C TYR A 796 42.09 0.70 9.22
N ASP A 797 41.36 1.04 8.16
CA ASP A 797 40.01 1.62 8.26
C ASP A 797 38.91 0.55 8.41
N ASP A 798 39.16 -0.71 8.02
CA ASP A 798 38.17 -1.79 8.13
C ASP A 798 38.20 -2.48 9.51
N PHE A 799 37.11 -2.33 10.26
CA PHE A 799 36.87 -2.94 11.56
C PHE A 799 37.01 -4.48 11.55
N LYS A 800 36.75 -5.14 10.41
CA LYS A 800 36.95 -6.59 10.30
C LYS A 800 38.43 -6.97 10.35
N ILE A 801 39.33 -6.13 9.85
CA ILE A 801 40.78 -6.37 9.88
C ILE A 801 41.30 -6.13 11.31
N LEU A 802 40.81 -5.08 11.98
CA LEU A 802 41.14 -4.79 13.38
C LEU A 802 40.72 -5.93 14.34
N LEU A 803 39.56 -6.55 14.10
CA LEU A 803 39.09 -7.71 14.87
C LEU A 803 40.00 -8.95 14.72
N TYR A 804 40.65 -9.13 13.56
CA TYR A 804 41.54 -10.26 13.30
C TYR A 804 43.00 -10.02 13.70
N ALA A 805 43.45 -8.75 13.77
CA ALA A 805 44.85 -8.41 13.98
C ALA A 805 45.31 -8.39 15.46
N GLY A 806 44.47 -8.80 16.42
CA GLY A 806 44.84 -8.81 17.84
C GLY A 806 44.98 -7.39 18.39
N LEU A 807 43.84 -6.80 18.77
CA LEU A 807 43.68 -5.43 19.28
C LEU A 807 44.74 -4.95 20.30
N ARG A 808 45.35 -5.86 21.07
CA ARG A 808 46.29 -5.50 22.14
C ARG A 808 47.63 -4.98 21.64
N GLU A 809 48.17 -5.52 20.54
CA GLU A 809 49.51 -5.13 20.05
C GLU A 809 49.50 -3.72 19.47
N ALA A 810 48.48 -3.39 18.67
CA ALA A 810 48.32 -2.07 18.06
C ALA A 810 48.00 -0.97 19.10
N ILE A 811 47.15 -1.28 20.08
CA ILE A 811 46.84 -0.35 21.18
C ILE A 811 48.08 -0.13 22.07
N HIS A 812 48.90 -1.16 22.29
CA HIS A 812 50.13 -1.03 23.07
C HIS A 812 51.16 -0.16 22.35
N GLN A 813 51.35 -0.34 21.03
CA GLN A 813 52.28 0.46 20.23
C GLN A 813 51.85 1.93 20.10
N VAL A 814 50.54 2.20 19.98
CA VAL A 814 50.02 3.58 19.95
C VAL A 814 50.17 4.27 21.31
N ARG A 815 49.96 3.55 22.42
CA ARG A 815 50.20 4.06 23.78
C ARG A 815 51.67 4.37 24.05
N GLU A 816 52.58 3.55 23.53
CA GLU A 816 54.03 3.73 23.71
C GLU A 816 54.60 4.92 22.93
N ILE A 817 53.88 5.40 21.90
CA ILE A 817 54.40 6.39 20.94
C ILE A 817 53.81 7.77 21.15
N PHE A 818 52.56 7.87 21.58
CA PHE A 818 51.87 9.17 21.61
C PHE A 818 51.78 9.80 23.00
N GLU A 819 52.04 9.09 24.10
CA GLU A 819 51.89 9.59 25.51
C GLU A 819 50.67 10.52 25.73
N LEU A 820 49.59 10.31 24.98
CA LEU A 820 48.45 11.22 24.89
C LEU A 820 47.16 10.43 25.09
N ASP A 821 46.27 11.05 25.87
CA ASP A 821 44.97 10.57 26.33
C ASP A 821 43.89 10.49 25.22
N ILE A 822 44.26 10.00 24.02
CA ILE A 822 43.34 9.75 22.90
C ILE A 822 42.51 8.47 23.17
N VAL A 823 42.97 7.60 24.07
CA VAL A 823 42.34 6.30 24.37
C VAL A 823 41.01 6.44 25.12
N SER A 824 40.77 7.56 25.81
CA SER A 824 39.49 7.85 26.45
C SER A 824 38.31 7.95 25.47
N GLN A 825 38.58 8.09 24.16
CA GLN A 825 37.55 8.17 23.10
C GLN A 825 37.24 6.84 22.40
N LEU A 826 37.97 5.76 22.72
CA LEU A 826 37.76 4.43 22.11
C LEU A 826 36.87 3.55 23.01
N GLY A 827 35.59 3.93 23.12
CA GLY A 827 34.55 3.14 23.79
C GLY A 827 34.01 1.99 22.94
N VAL A 828 33.50 0.94 23.60
CA VAL A 828 32.76 -0.15 22.95
C VAL A 828 31.40 0.37 22.49
N VAL A 829 31.12 0.33 21.18
CA VAL A 829 29.86 0.83 20.59
C VAL A 829 29.15 -0.28 19.82
N SER A 830 27.83 -0.31 19.94
CA SER A 830 26.93 -1.40 19.51
C SER A 830 26.21 -1.15 18.18
N ASN A 831 26.54 -0.10 17.42
CA ASN A 831 26.09 0.06 16.03
C ASN A 831 27.15 0.73 15.12
N LEU A 832 27.02 0.48 13.82
CA LEU A 832 27.94 0.90 12.74
C LEU A 832 27.92 2.41 12.44
N GLU A 833 26.82 3.09 12.73
CA GLU A 833 26.61 4.50 12.39
C GLU A 833 27.32 5.42 13.41
N ASP A 834 27.34 5.03 14.68
CA ASP A 834 28.13 5.70 15.72
C ASP A 834 29.65 5.50 15.52
N VAL A 835 30.07 4.34 14.99
CA VAL A 835 31.47 4.10 14.58
C VAL A 835 31.86 5.05 13.44
N LEU A 836 30.99 5.20 12.44
CA LEU A 836 31.23 6.11 11.32
C LEU A 836 31.24 7.58 11.72
N THR A 837 30.60 7.96 12.83
CA THR A 837 30.48 9.36 13.28
C THR A 837 31.51 9.72 14.36
N GLN A 838 31.84 8.81 15.28
CA GLN A 838 32.62 9.12 16.48
C GLN A 838 34.04 8.53 16.53
N GLN A 839 34.37 7.49 15.73
CA GLN A 839 35.59 6.71 15.95
C GLN A 839 36.71 6.87 14.93
N ILE A 840 36.49 7.54 13.80
CA ILE A 840 37.61 7.95 12.95
C ILE A 840 38.15 9.25 13.55
N PRO A 841 39.39 9.30 14.07
CA PRO A 841 39.97 10.54 14.57
C PRO A 841 39.77 11.63 13.51
N GLU A 842 39.26 12.79 13.90
CA GLU A 842 38.85 13.83 12.94
C GLU A 842 40.00 14.22 11.98
N MET A 843 41.24 14.06 12.44
CA MET A 843 42.48 14.20 11.66
C MET A 843 42.59 13.21 10.50
N VAL A 844 42.23 11.93 10.68
CA VAL A 844 42.19 10.89 9.63
C VAL A 844 41.15 11.23 8.57
N ARG A 845 39.98 11.76 8.97
CA ARG A 845 38.96 12.24 8.02
C ARG A 845 39.44 13.44 7.20
N ARG A 846 40.14 14.40 7.83
CA ARG A 846 40.68 15.60 7.14
C ARG A 846 41.72 15.22 6.07
N ILE A 847 42.60 14.28 6.40
CA ILE A 847 43.62 13.75 5.48
C ILE A 847 42.97 13.08 4.26
N ARG A 848 41.96 12.21 4.44
CA ARG A 848 41.24 11.56 3.33
C ARG A 848 40.44 12.52 2.45
N GLN A 849 39.99 13.65 3.00
CA GLN A 849 39.28 14.68 2.24
C GLN A 849 40.22 15.61 1.46
N GLY A 850 41.54 15.34 1.47
CA GLY A 850 42.54 16.19 0.81
C GLY A 850 42.64 17.58 1.43
N ARG A 851 42.23 17.73 2.71
CA ARG A 851 42.28 18.98 3.46
C ARG A 851 43.37 18.86 4.52
N ILE A 852 44.58 19.27 4.16
CA ILE A 852 45.66 19.60 5.11
C ILE A 852 45.69 21.12 5.25
#